data_AF-A0A7W1H3B6-F1
#
_entry.id   AF-A0A7W1H3B6-F1
#
_cell.length_a   1.000
_cell.length_b   1.000
_cell.length_c   1.000
_cell.angle_alpha   90.00
_cell.angle_beta   90.00
_cell.angle_gamma   90.00
#
_symmetry.space_group_name_H-M   'P 1'
#
loop_
_entity.id
_entity.type
_entity.pdbx_description
1 polymer ?
#
loop_
_entity_poly.entity_id
_entity_poly.type
_entity_poly.pdbx_seq_one_letter_code
_entity_poly.pdbx_strand_id
1 'polypeptide(L)'
;MRRIWGDRGIRSTGRTRAVRSDGQSERGALTVLFALVLPLILILSVLVVDVGNWYVHSKRLQTLVDAGAFAGGTKFVGCSFQFGDPVAANSAIKAMTLGYSGDTFRDPATLNLQEQEPDDVRVVLNSKRYWANGDPPTGVGLDDTLDHDNNPLTAGDPCSSKTLDVKATDDDAPLLFGFLPFVADPKKKARVEIRQIKEQMGMLPWAVPEIDPAAVAAIFVDENTGDVLDWQLLMKDENYDPNKDLDGKPATNPFPLTLSAWVTPEPRACPEPSWGCVPIPFENTGVVILVSKEDDDPSLSTGGPGTLTTICSQAPNLVKCYAGDGNQDGLSFIHGWGAPLGDPAAPRIRNVSLIGETCSDDISAPYFLLTGDCDVGASAVIDFGVNGDPTRPPPAGIDATVKLRGPGCGGQGCTMTYSGQAGLTESIWNASGGFLDTASGRSTFSIAWATKLTDGSTHAGTFGSVANPYVADDASGPVLYLDLETADSGVLDPNSRESGPERSVIVTVGLNRPLQIRDPFEDPVLLRYASPSGSLNQALDCDAGITFTQEIIDGCQTTYGLNFDDFDKDGAKEWDDITCADYPSPSDLPPAASTADVPNCIAAKTGDVIAFTKGLKARFETPTCTPNNWPEDQPPAGRGMEDAAVLSDFFTNHDFANDPRYVTLIITDITAFEGSGSTNLPIKYFAGFYATGWDVSAQTSGCPGENDPHPLFGSTYKKSKDNGDVWGHFVNIVIFSANGRPNDPLCNFDEVGTCIAVLVE
;
A
#
# COMPACT_ATOMS: atom_id res chain seq x y z
N MET A 1 27.03 31.62 -89.95
CA MET A 1 27.75 31.94 -91.20
C MET A 1 27.17 33.19 -91.82
N ARG A 2 28.03 34.13 -92.23
CA ARG A 2 27.89 35.11 -93.31
C ARG A 2 26.57 35.91 -93.40
N ARG A 3 26.60 37.20 -93.06
CA ARG A 3 27.00 38.32 -93.94
C ARG A 3 25.97 38.65 -95.02
N ILE A 4 25.45 39.87 -94.89
CA ILE A 4 25.57 40.98 -95.85
C ILE A 4 24.37 41.36 -96.72
N TRP A 5 23.86 42.56 -96.39
CA TRP A 5 23.53 43.75 -97.21
C TRP A 5 22.68 43.63 -98.48
N GLY A 6 21.80 44.62 -98.65
CA GLY A 6 21.14 44.89 -99.92
C GLY A 6 20.31 46.16 -99.92
N ASP A 7 21.01 47.29 -99.89
CA ASP A 7 20.55 48.68 -99.98
C ASP A 7 19.90 49.03 -101.35
N ARG A 8 18.87 49.90 -101.37
CA ARG A 8 18.65 51.00 -102.36
C ARG A 8 17.24 51.60 -102.34
N GLY A 9 17.18 52.93 -102.14
CA GLY A 9 16.88 53.85 -103.24
C GLY A 9 15.44 54.33 -103.52
N ILE A 10 15.02 55.36 -102.77
CA ILE A 10 14.69 56.73 -103.29
C ILE A 10 13.52 56.98 -104.28
N ARG A 11 12.60 57.85 -103.80
CA ARG A 11 11.76 58.89 -104.47
C ARG A 11 10.56 58.48 -105.35
N SER A 12 9.36 58.97 -104.99
CA SER A 12 8.81 60.28 -105.43
C SER A 12 7.27 60.30 -105.55
N THR A 13 6.68 61.29 -104.87
CA THR A 13 5.45 62.07 -105.15
C THR A 13 4.05 61.41 -105.19
N GLY A 14 3.29 61.67 -104.12
CA GLY A 14 2.16 62.61 -104.17
C GLY A 14 0.78 62.10 -104.61
N ARG A 15 -0.12 61.91 -103.63
CA ARG A 15 -1.44 62.59 -103.57
C ARG A 15 -2.22 62.20 -102.32
N THR A 16 -2.71 63.22 -101.63
CA THR A 16 -3.60 63.18 -100.47
C THR A 16 -4.93 62.51 -100.80
N ARG A 17 -5.31 61.48 -100.03
CA ARG A 17 -6.70 61.16 -99.75
C ARG A 17 -6.80 60.50 -98.37
N ALA A 18 -7.62 61.11 -97.52
CA ALA A 18 -7.91 60.63 -96.18
C ALA A 18 -8.62 59.27 -96.22
N VAL A 19 -8.12 58.32 -95.43
CA VAL A 19 -8.92 57.25 -94.82
C VAL A 19 -8.41 57.12 -93.38
N ARG A 20 -9.23 57.58 -92.44
CA ARG A 20 -9.03 57.42 -91.00
C ARG A 20 -9.31 55.94 -90.70
N SER A 21 -8.29 55.16 -90.34
CA SER A 21 -8.49 53.78 -89.90
C SER A 21 -8.98 53.77 -88.47
N ASP A 22 -10.17 53.20 -88.31
CA ASP A 22 -10.77 52.81 -87.05
C ASP A 22 -9.91 51.73 -86.38
N GLY A 23 -9.59 51.96 -85.11
CA GLY A 23 -8.61 51.18 -84.35
C GLY A 23 -8.73 51.46 -82.86
N GLN A 24 -9.96 51.56 -82.36
CA GLN A 24 -10.25 51.69 -80.93
C GLN A 24 -11.51 50.93 -80.54
N SER A 25 -11.37 49.62 -80.38
CA SER A 25 -12.20 48.85 -79.46
C SER A 25 -11.39 47.61 -79.08
N GLU A 26 -11.25 47.33 -77.79
CA GLU A 26 -10.56 46.17 -77.15
C GLU A 26 -9.39 46.54 -76.18
N ARG A 27 -9.07 47.82 -75.94
CA ARG A 27 -8.14 48.23 -74.85
C ARG A 27 -8.82 48.75 -73.58
N GLY A 28 -10.15 48.90 -73.56
CA GLY A 28 -10.91 49.40 -72.40
C GLY A 28 -11.40 48.31 -71.46
N ALA A 29 -11.69 47.10 -71.97
CA ALA A 29 -12.25 46.01 -71.19
C ALA A 29 -11.29 45.50 -70.11
N LEU A 30 -9.99 45.43 -70.41
CA LEU A 30 -8.96 45.03 -69.44
C LEU A 30 -8.83 46.04 -68.29
N THR A 31 -8.92 47.34 -68.58
CA THR A 31 -8.85 48.40 -67.57
C THR A 31 -10.05 48.38 -66.63
N VAL A 32 -11.25 48.11 -67.17
CA VAL A 32 -12.48 47.98 -66.37
C VAL A 32 -12.44 46.71 -65.51
N LEU A 33 -11.96 45.59 -66.06
CA LEU A 33 -11.76 44.36 -65.29
C LEU A 33 -10.74 44.59 -64.16
N PHE A 34 -9.60 45.23 -64.44
CA PHE A 34 -8.58 45.50 -63.43
C PHE A 34 -9.09 46.47 -62.35
N ALA A 35 -9.88 47.47 -62.72
CA ALA A 35 -10.50 48.42 -61.79
C ALA A 35 -11.54 47.78 -60.86
N LEU A 36 -12.16 46.66 -61.27
CA LEU A 36 -13.12 45.91 -60.45
C LEU A 36 -12.47 44.77 -59.65
N VAL A 37 -11.52 44.06 -60.26
CA VAL A 37 -10.88 42.87 -59.66
C VAL A 37 -9.79 43.25 -58.65
N LEU A 38 -9.02 44.32 -58.90
CA LEU A 38 -7.96 44.72 -57.98
C LEU A 38 -8.50 45.09 -56.58
N PRO A 39 -9.56 45.92 -56.42
CA PRO A 39 -10.14 46.18 -55.11
C PRO A 39 -10.71 44.92 -54.45
N LEU A 40 -11.31 44.01 -55.24
CA LEU A 40 -11.83 42.75 -54.71
C LEU A 40 -10.70 41.86 -54.15
N ILE A 41 -9.58 41.73 -54.87
CA ILE A 41 -8.41 40.97 -54.41
C ILE A 41 -7.83 41.60 -53.14
N LEU A 42 -7.75 42.93 -53.07
CA LEU A 42 -7.24 43.63 -51.88
C LEU A 42 -8.15 43.42 -50.66
N ILE A 43 -9.47 43.52 -50.82
CA ILE A 43 -10.43 43.24 -49.75
C ILE A 43 -10.33 41.78 -49.28
N LEU A 44 -10.22 40.83 -50.21
CA LEU A 44 -10.04 39.42 -49.86
C LEU A 44 -8.70 39.14 -49.18
N SER A 45 -7.64 39.85 -49.57
CA SER A 45 -6.32 39.71 -48.95
C SER A 45 -6.32 40.26 -47.52
N VAL A 46 -6.96 41.41 -47.29
CA VAL A 46 -7.18 41.97 -45.94
C VAL A 46 -7.98 41.00 -45.07
N LEU A 47 -9.08 40.46 -45.59
CA LEU A 47 -9.90 39.46 -44.90
C LEU A 47 -9.08 38.23 -44.49
N VAL A 48 -8.26 37.68 -45.39
CA VAL A 48 -7.42 36.51 -45.09
C VAL A 48 -6.40 36.83 -44.00
N VAL A 49 -5.83 38.02 -43.99
CA VAL A 49 -4.87 38.43 -42.96
C VAL A 49 -5.55 38.61 -41.60
N ASP A 50 -6.71 39.28 -41.54
CA ASP A 50 -7.45 39.48 -40.29
C ASP A 50 -7.95 38.13 -39.71
N VAL A 51 -8.51 37.24 -40.55
CA VAL A 51 -8.91 35.88 -40.13
C VAL A 51 -7.69 35.04 -39.72
N GLY A 52 -6.57 35.20 -40.41
CA GLY A 52 -5.31 34.54 -40.07
C GLY A 52 -4.79 34.97 -38.70
N ASN A 53 -4.86 36.27 -38.38
CA ASN A 53 -4.48 36.79 -37.07
C ASN A 53 -5.40 36.26 -35.97
N TRP A 54 -6.72 36.33 -36.18
CA TRP A 54 -7.71 35.77 -35.26
C TRP A 54 -7.48 34.27 -34.99
N TYR A 55 -7.13 33.50 -36.01
CA TYR A 55 -6.79 32.08 -35.87
C TYR A 55 -5.52 31.87 -35.03
N VAL A 56 -4.49 32.72 -35.20
CA VAL A 56 -3.26 32.64 -34.40
C VAL A 56 -3.53 32.94 -32.92
N HIS A 57 -4.29 33.98 -32.62
CA HIS A 57 -4.76 34.29 -31.26
C HIS A 57 -5.57 33.12 -30.69
N SER A 58 -6.57 32.61 -31.45
CA SER A 58 -7.35 31.44 -31.06
C SER A 58 -6.48 30.20 -30.75
N LYS A 59 -5.37 29.97 -31.45
CA LYS A 59 -4.47 28.84 -31.19
C LYS A 59 -3.62 29.04 -29.94
N ARG A 60 -3.08 30.24 -29.75
CA ARG A 60 -2.28 30.60 -28.58
C ARG A 60 -3.15 30.57 -27.32
N LEU A 61 -4.37 31.11 -27.39
CA LEU A 61 -5.36 31.00 -26.32
C LEU A 61 -5.65 29.56 -25.91
N GLN A 62 -5.67 28.60 -26.86
CA GLN A 62 -5.80 27.17 -26.52
C GLN A 62 -4.58 26.68 -25.72
N THR A 63 -3.36 27.02 -26.16
CA THR A 63 -2.13 26.67 -25.42
C THR A 63 -2.10 27.29 -24.03
N LEU A 64 -2.67 28.48 -23.83
CA LEU A 64 -2.80 29.10 -22.52
C LEU A 64 -3.75 28.34 -21.59
N VAL A 65 -4.94 27.97 -22.07
CA VAL A 65 -5.91 27.21 -21.24
C VAL A 65 -5.42 25.80 -20.94
N ASP A 66 -4.79 25.11 -21.90
CA ASP A 66 -4.22 23.78 -21.70
C ASP A 66 -3.12 23.82 -20.64
N ALA A 67 -2.22 24.81 -20.73
CA ALA A 67 -1.15 25.01 -19.75
C ALA A 67 -1.71 25.35 -18.36
N GLY A 68 -2.73 26.22 -18.28
CA GLY A 68 -3.39 26.57 -17.02
C GLY A 68 -4.11 25.38 -16.37
N ALA A 69 -4.82 24.56 -17.16
CA ALA A 69 -5.50 23.38 -16.67
C ALA A 69 -4.49 22.33 -16.17
N PHE A 70 -3.43 22.07 -16.93
CA PHE A 70 -2.39 21.12 -16.55
C PHE A 70 -1.62 21.58 -15.31
N ALA A 71 -1.23 22.85 -15.26
CA ALA A 71 -0.56 23.45 -14.10
C ALA A 71 -1.44 23.35 -12.83
N GLY A 72 -2.74 23.66 -12.95
CA GLY A 72 -3.70 23.55 -11.85
C GLY A 72 -3.86 22.12 -11.34
N GLY A 73 -3.84 21.12 -12.23
CA GLY A 73 -3.86 19.70 -11.87
C GLY A 73 -2.82 19.32 -10.81
N THR A 74 -1.69 20.04 -10.74
CA THR A 74 -0.54 19.66 -9.91
C THR A 74 -0.79 19.84 -8.44
N LYS A 75 -1.81 20.64 -8.12
CA LYS A 75 -2.15 21.02 -6.78
C LYS A 75 -3.32 20.22 -6.21
N PHE A 76 -3.86 19.25 -6.96
CA PHE A 76 -4.90 18.34 -6.48
C PHE A 76 -4.40 17.33 -5.43
N VAL A 77 -3.08 17.16 -5.28
CA VAL A 77 -2.48 16.33 -4.22
C VAL A 77 -2.95 16.76 -2.82
N GLY A 78 -3.15 18.07 -2.59
CA GLY A 78 -3.63 18.59 -1.32
C GLY A 78 -5.13 18.41 -1.04
N CYS A 79 -5.90 17.78 -1.96
CA CYS A 79 -7.35 17.63 -1.82
C CYS A 79 -7.80 16.49 -0.89
N SER A 80 -6.89 15.72 -0.29
CA SER A 80 -7.23 14.73 0.74
C SER A 80 -7.96 15.41 1.91
N PHE A 81 -9.06 14.83 2.37
CA PHE A 81 -9.78 15.31 3.56
C PHE A 81 -9.13 14.80 4.85
N GLN A 82 -8.37 13.72 4.78
CA GLN A 82 -7.75 13.11 5.95
C GLN A 82 -6.41 13.75 6.33
N PHE A 83 -5.56 14.06 5.32
CA PHE A 83 -4.19 14.54 5.54
C PHE A 83 -3.83 15.79 4.72
N GLY A 84 -4.71 16.22 3.83
CA GLY A 84 -4.56 17.47 3.07
C GLY A 84 -5.27 18.66 3.74
N ASP A 85 -5.29 19.78 3.02
CA ASP A 85 -6.14 20.91 3.32
C ASP A 85 -6.87 21.29 2.02
N PRO A 86 -8.09 20.78 1.79
CA PRO A 86 -8.84 21.06 0.58
C PRO A 86 -9.06 22.54 0.31
N VAL A 87 -9.11 23.39 1.36
CA VAL A 87 -9.28 24.84 1.23
C VAL A 87 -8.00 25.49 0.72
N ALA A 88 -6.85 25.12 1.31
CA ALA A 88 -5.54 25.57 0.82
C ALA A 88 -5.24 25.03 -0.59
N ALA A 89 -5.58 23.76 -0.85
CA ALA A 89 -5.41 23.12 -2.15
C ALA A 89 -6.24 23.81 -3.23
N ASN A 90 -7.53 24.09 -3.00
CA ASN A 90 -8.36 24.88 -3.92
C ASN A 90 -7.75 26.27 -4.22
N SER A 91 -7.17 26.91 -3.20
CA SER A 91 -6.48 28.19 -3.36
C SER A 91 -5.18 28.06 -4.19
N ALA A 92 -4.42 26.99 -3.98
CA ALA A 92 -3.19 26.68 -4.72
C ALA A 92 -3.47 26.30 -6.17
N ILE A 93 -4.49 25.47 -6.43
CA ILE A 93 -4.98 25.12 -7.78
C ILE A 93 -5.29 26.39 -8.55
N LYS A 94 -6.07 27.31 -7.96
CA LYS A 94 -6.40 28.59 -8.57
C LYS A 94 -5.16 29.44 -8.87
N ALA A 95 -4.27 29.61 -7.89
CA ALA A 95 -3.07 30.42 -8.07
C ALA A 95 -2.16 29.85 -9.17
N MET A 96 -1.94 28.53 -9.15
CA MET A 96 -1.10 27.84 -10.14
C MET A 96 -1.71 27.90 -11.54
N THR A 97 -3.02 27.74 -11.68
CA THR A 97 -3.70 27.90 -12.97
C THR A 97 -3.55 29.32 -13.52
N LEU A 98 -3.77 30.34 -12.70
CA LEU A 98 -3.66 31.74 -13.14
C LEU A 98 -2.24 32.08 -13.59
N GLY A 99 -1.22 31.57 -12.89
CA GLY A 99 0.19 31.75 -13.24
C GLY A 99 0.61 31.17 -14.59
N TYR A 100 -0.20 30.30 -15.22
CA TYR A 100 0.08 29.71 -16.53
C TYR A 100 -0.97 30.00 -17.61
N SER A 101 -2.06 30.68 -17.23
CA SER A 101 -3.20 30.97 -18.11
C SER A 101 -3.09 32.27 -18.91
N GLY A 102 -2.07 33.11 -18.64
CA GLY A 102 -1.78 34.32 -19.42
C GLY A 102 -2.63 35.55 -19.07
N ASP A 103 -3.48 35.51 -18.05
CA ASP A 103 -4.27 36.64 -17.56
C ASP A 103 -3.42 37.58 -16.69
N THR A 104 -2.79 38.57 -17.31
CA THR A 104 -1.91 39.55 -16.63
C THR A 104 -2.65 40.47 -15.66
N PHE A 105 -3.97 40.60 -15.79
CA PHE A 105 -4.76 41.44 -14.90
C PHE A 105 -4.94 40.78 -13.53
N ARG A 106 -5.16 39.46 -13.51
CA ARG A 106 -5.28 38.68 -12.27
C ARG A 106 -3.92 38.24 -11.71
N ASP A 107 -2.99 37.90 -12.59
CA ASP A 107 -1.63 37.54 -12.21
C ASP A 107 -0.61 38.26 -13.10
N PRO A 108 -0.13 39.44 -12.68
CA PRO A 108 0.89 40.20 -13.41
C PRO A 108 2.22 39.44 -13.59
N ALA A 109 2.45 38.36 -12.82
CA ALA A 109 3.63 37.53 -12.89
C ALA A 109 3.40 36.22 -13.68
N THR A 110 2.28 36.11 -14.41
CA THR A 110 1.98 34.93 -15.23
C THR A 110 3.12 34.62 -16.19
N LEU A 111 3.53 33.35 -16.23
CA LEU A 111 4.73 32.88 -16.94
C LEU A 111 4.47 32.69 -18.44
N ASN A 112 3.20 32.58 -18.84
CA ASN A 112 2.79 32.18 -20.18
C ASN A 112 2.22 33.37 -20.97
N LEU A 113 3.09 34.25 -21.46
CA LEU A 113 2.73 35.46 -22.23
C LEU A 113 2.79 35.22 -23.74
N GLN A 114 2.07 34.21 -24.24
CA GLN A 114 2.12 33.84 -25.66
C GLN A 114 1.30 34.75 -26.58
N GLU A 115 0.38 35.55 -26.03
CA GLU A 115 -0.39 36.54 -26.81
C GLU A 115 0.38 37.83 -27.03
N GLN A 116 0.11 38.50 -28.16
CA GLN A 116 0.77 39.78 -28.48
C GLN A 116 0.37 40.89 -27.52
N GLU A 117 -0.88 40.85 -27.04
CA GLU A 117 -1.47 41.78 -26.08
C GLU A 117 -2.02 40.96 -24.91
N PRO A 118 -1.15 40.54 -23.97
CA PRO A 118 -1.56 39.65 -22.87
C PRO A 118 -2.57 40.32 -21.91
N ASP A 119 -2.67 41.65 -21.96
CA ASP A 119 -3.63 42.44 -21.18
C ASP A 119 -5.08 42.27 -21.63
N ASP A 120 -5.36 41.54 -22.71
CA ASP A 120 -6.72 41.27 -23.25
C ASP A 120 -7.20 39.84 -22.98
N VAL A 121 -6.37 39.02 -22.32
CA VAL A 121 -6.76 37.67 -21.91
C VAL A 121 -7.55 37.72 -20.61
N ARG A 122 -8.73 37.08 -20.59
CA ARG A 122 -9.63 36.97 -19.44
C ARG A 122 -9.93 35.50 -19.15
N VAL A 123 -9.55 35.03 -17.97
CA VAL A 123 -9.72 33.61 -17.60
C VAL A 123 -10.83 33.44 -16.57
N VAL A 124 -11.68 32.42 -16.70
CA VAL A 124 -12.66 32.01 -15.69
C VAL A 124 -12.50 30.52 -15.39
N LEU A 125 -12.61 30.16 -14.12
CA LEU A 125 -12.38 28.80 -13.62
C LEU A 125 -13.71 28.21 -13.14
N ASN A 126 -13.98 26.94 -13.46
CA ASN A 126 -15.19 26.20 -13.06
C ASN A 126 -16.51 26.97 -13.29
N SER A 127 -16.55 27.85 -14.31
CA SER A 127 -17.71 28.67 -14.66
C SER A 127 -18.58 28.03 -15.73
N LYS A 128 -19.91 28.16 -15.64
CA LYS A 128 -20.83 27.76 -16.72
C LYS A 128 -20.64 28.57 -18.02
N ARG A 129 -20.15 29.81 -17.96
CA ARG A 129 -20.06 30.74 -19.11
C ARG A 129 -18.66 31.29 -19.30
N TYR A 130 -18.38 31.79 -20.50
CA TYR A 130 -17.17 32.57 -20.76
C TYR A 130 -17.30 33.98 -20.19
N TRP A 131 -16.17 34.65 -20.01
CA TRP A 131 -16.14 36.09 -19.77
C TRP A 131 -16.82 36.84 -20.92
N ALA A 132 -17.53 37.91 -20.61
CA ALA A 132 -18.18 38.77 -21.58
C ALA A 132 -18.03 40.25 -21.20
N ASN A 133 -18.03 41.11 -22.22
CA ASN A 133 -17.94 42.55 -22.04
C ASN A 133 -19.08 43.07 -21.12
N GLY A 134 -18.70 43.71 -20.02
CA GLY A 134 -19.58 44.09 -18.92
C GLY A 134 -19.35 43.30 -17.63
N ASP A 135 -18.66 42.17 -17.70
CA ASP A 135 -18.09 41.50 -16.52
C ASP A 135 -16.89 42.31 -15.98
N PRO A 136 -16.53 42.15 -14.69
CA PRO A 136 -15.33 42.78 -14.15
C PRO A 136 -14.07 42.36 -14.92
N PRO A 137 -13.02 43.20 -15.00
CA PRO A 137 -11.75 42.83 -15.66
C PRO A 137 -11.03 41.68 -14.97
N THR A 138 -11.20 41.52 -13.66
CA THR A 138 -10.85 40.31 -12.90
C THR A 138 -11.78 39.13 -13.18
N GLY A 139 -12.54 39.14 -14.28
CA GLY A 139 -13.75 38.34 -14.54
C GLY A 139 -14.72 38.20 -13.37
N VAL A 140 -15.57 37.16 -13.44
CA VAL A 140 -16.59 36.85 -12.42
C VAL A 140 -16.08 36.01 -11.23
N GLY A 141 -14.77 35.77 -11.12
CA GLY A 141 -14.20 34.88 -10.10
C GLY A 141 -14.36 33.39 -10.45
N LEU A 142 -14.21 32.50 -9.45
CA LEU A 142 -14.80 31.16 -9.50
C LEU A 142 -16.31 31.40 -9.59
N ASP A 143 -16.89 31.21 -10.77
CA ASP A 143 -18.33 31.28 -10.91
C ASP A 143 -18.82 29.88 -10.59
N ASP A 144 -18.85 29.58 -9.27
CA ASP A 144 -19.30 28.39 -8.52
C ASP A 144 -20.69 27.87 -8.96
N THR A 145 -20.84 27.69 -10.26
CA THR A 145 -22.10 27.47 -10.96
C THR A 145 -22.07 26.15 -11.71
N LEU A 146 -20.88 25.61 -12.04
CA LEU A 146 -20.71 24.20 -12.39
C LEU A 146 -20.61 23.39 -11.11
N ASP A 147 -21.77 23.14 -10.53
CA ASP A 147 -21.97 22.18 -9.45
C ASP A 147 -22.00 20.76 -10.06
N HIS A 148 -20.84 20.09 -10.06
CA HIS A 148 -20.71 18.72 -10.58
C HIS A 148 -21.15 17.65 -9.57
N ASP A 149 -21.14 17.97 -8.27
CA ASP A 149 -21.52 17.10 -7.14
C ASP A 149 -22.96 17.35 -6.63
N ASN A 150 -23.69 18.30 -7.23
CA ASN A 150 -25.02 18.77 -6.80
C ASN A 150 -25.05 19.28 -5.34
N ASN A 151 -23.92 19.72 -4.80
CA ASN A 151 -23.81 20.24 -3.45
C ASN A 151 -23.73 21.78 -3.47
N PRO A 152 -24.77 22.48 -2.99
CA PRO A 152 -24.80 23.95 -3.00
C PRO A 152 -23.78 24.60 -2.04
N LEU A 153 -23.11 23.83 -1.17
CA LEU A 153 -22.09 24.32 -0.25
C LEU A 153 -20.66 24.22 -0.81
N THR A 154 -20.42 23.41 -1.84
CA THR A 154 -19.11 23.18 -2.50
C THR A 154 -19.16 23.44 -4.01
N ALA A 155 -20.26 24.03 -4.51
CA ALA A 155 -20.52 24.21 -5.92
C ALA A 155 -19.30 24.81 -6.65
N GLY A 156 -18.71 24.06 -7.58
CA GLY A 156 -17.60 24.54 -8.42
C GLY A 156 -16.21 24.51 -7.79
N ASP A 157 -16.03 23.98 -6.58
CA ASP A 157 -14.70 23.79 -6.03
C ASP A 157 -13.94 22.65 -6.78
N PRO A 158 -12.63 22.82 -7.06
CA PRO A 158 -11.85 21.76 -7.70
C PRO A 158 -11.78 20.46 -6.88
N CYS A 159 -11.54 20.53 -5.57
CA CYS A 159 -11.35 19.33 -4.75
C CYS A 159 -12.61 18.44 -4.64
N SER A 160 -13.82 18.99 -4.48
CA SER A 160 -15.04 18.15 -4.38
C SER A 160 -15.47 17.67 -5.76
N SER A 161 -15.34 18.50 -6.80
CA SER A 161 -15.68 18.08 -8.17
C SER A 161 -14.64 17.15 -8.81
N LYS A 162 -13.40 17.12 -8.30
CA LYS A 162 -12.24 16.39 -8.88
C LYS A 162 -11.92 16.81 -10.31
N THR A 163 -12.36 18.02 -10.69
CA THR A 163 -12.21 18.59 -12.02
C THR A 163 -11.83 20.06 -11.97
N LEU A 164 -11.12 20.53 -12.98
CA LEU A 164 -10.84 21.94 -13.20
C LEU A 164 -11.07 22.31 -14.66
N ASP A 165 -12.05 23.17 -14.89
CA ASP A 165 -12.43 23.75 -16.19
C ASP A 165 -11.86 25.17 -16.28
N VAL A 166 -10.97 25.40 -17.26
CA VAL A 166 -10.32 26.68 -17.53
C VAL A 166 -10.86 27.23 -18.83
N LYS A 167 -11.53 28.39 -18.78
CA LYS A 167 -12.08 29.08 -19.95
C LYS A 167 -11.39 30.42 -20.12
N ALA A 168 -10.84 30.69 -21.29
CA ALA A 168 -10.25 31.97 -21.62
C ALA A 168 -11.01 32.67 -22.76
N THR A 169 -11.05 33.99 -22.68
CA THR A 169 -11.57 34.91 -23.71
C THR A 169 -10.50 35.96 -23.99
N ASP A 170 -10.20 36.19 -25.26
CA ASP A 170 -9.39 37.34 -25.70
C ASP A 170 -10.38 38.45 -26.08
N ASP A 171 -10.48 39.49 -25.25
CA ASP A 171 -11.57 40.48 -25.29
C ASP A 171 -11.36 41.68 -26.23
N ASP A 172 -10.16 41.81 -26.83
CA ASP A 172 -9.86 42.86 -27.82
C ASP A 172 -8.87 42.39 -28.91
N ALA A 173 -8.99 41.14 -29.36
CA ALA A 173 -8.09 40.56 -30.36
C ALA A 173 -7.89 41.48 -31.59
N PRO A 174 -6.68 42.00 -31.85
CA PRO A 174 -6.47 43.08 -32.81
C PRO A 174 -6.71 42.61 -34.25
N LEU A 175 -7.45 43.42 -35.01
CA LEU A 175 -7.57 43.29 -36.46
C LEU A 175 -6.50 44.14 -37.13
N LEU A 176 -5.58 43.52 -37.86
CA LEU A 176 -4.44 44.17 -38.52
C LEU A 176 -4.85 45.33 -39.44
N PHE A 177 -6.03 45.25 -40.05
CA PHE A 177 -6.54 46.30 -40.95
C PHE A 177 -7.89 46.91 -40.53
N GLY A 178 -8.55 46.38 -39.49
CA GLY A 178 -9.80 46.92 -38.93
C GLY A 178 -10.96 47.03 -39.93
N PHE A 179 -10.93 46.28 -41.04
CA PHE A 179 -11.89 46.43 -42.14
C PHE A 179 -13.21 45.68 -41.91
N LEU A 180 -13.23 44.76 -40.93
CA LEU A 180 -14.41 43.98 -40.57
C LEU A 180 -15.17 44.66 -39.43
N PRO A 181 -16.48 44.94 -39.60
CA PRO A 181 -17.28 45.60 -38.57
C PRO A 181 -17.62 44.70 -37.36
N PHE A 182 -17.33 43.39 -37.44
CA PHE A 182 -17.56 42.42 -36.37
C PHE A 182 -16.55 41.29 -36.47
N VAL A 183 -15.70 41.13 -35.45
CA VAL A 183 -14.98 39.88 -35.20
C VAL A 183 -15.32 39.47 -33.77
N ALA A 184 -15.70 38.21 -33.60
CA ALA A 184 -16.08 37.69 -32.30
C ALA A 184 -14.82 37.37 -31.48
N ASP A 185 -14.84 37.72 -30.21
CA ASP A 185 -13.81 37.40 -29.22
C ASP A 185 -13.40 35.93 -29.32
N PRO A 186 -12.11 35.60 -29.54
CA PRO A 186 -11.62 34.23 -29.45
C PRO A 186 -11.93 33.64 -28.07
N LYS A 187 -12.49 32.42 -28.06
CA LYS A 187 -12.84 31.71 -26.83
C LYS A 187 -12.29 30.29 -26.88
N LYS A 188 -11.65 29.85 -25.79
CA LYS A 188 -11.09 28.50 -25.64
C LYS A 188 -11.31 27.96 -24.24
N LYS A 189 -11.44 26.64 -24.15
CA LYS A 189 -11.57 25.92 -22.89
C LYS A 189 -10.61 24.73 -22.85
N ALA A 190 -10.22 24.36 -21.65
CA ALA A 190 -9.51 23.13 -21.34
C ALA A 190 -10.04 22.61 -20.02
N ARG A 191 -10.22 21.30 -19.91
CA ARG A 191 -10.65 20.65 -18.68
C ARG A 191 -9.68 19.57 -18.28
N VAL A 192 -9.27 19.58 -17.02
CA VAL A 192 -8.56 18.45 -16.40
C VAL A 192 -9.50 17.72 -15.44
N GLU A 193 -9.47 16.39 -15.50
CA GLU A 193 -10.14 15.49 -14.55
C GLU A 193 -9.10 14.64 -13.84
N ILE A 194 -9.28 14.43 -12.53
CA ILE A 194 -8.42 13.57 -11.74
C ILE A 194 -9.05 12.19 -11.62
N ARG A 195 -8.43 11.21 -12.28
CA ARG A 195 -8.92 9.83 -12.41
C ARG A 195 -7.99 8.86 -11.71
N GLN A 196 -8.50 7.69 -11.35
CA GLN A 196 -7.63 6.59 -10.89
C GLN A 196 -6.77 6.10 -12.06
N ILE A 197 -5.54 5.68 -11.78
CA ILE A 197 -4.69 5.05 -12.80
C ILE A 197 -5.15 3.61 -13.07
N LYS A 198 -5.17 3.19 -14.33
CA LYS A 198 -5.45 1.81 -14.76
C LYS A 198 -4.19 1.09 -15.26
N GLU A 199 -3.27 1.83 -15.86
CA GLU A 199 -2.03 1.28 -16.39
C GLU A 199 -0.90 2.23 -16.03
N GLN A 200 0.27 1.70 -15.66
CA GLN A 200 1.43 2.50 -15.27
C GLN A 200 2.73 1.90 -15.81
N MET A 201 3.74 2.72 -16.05
CA MET A 201 5.17 2.37 -16.16
C MET A 201 6.00 3.22 -15.17
N GLY A 202 7.24 2.82 -14.89
CA GLY A 202 8.15 3.51 -13.97
C GLY A 202 8.00 3.15 -12.49
N MET A 203 7.19 2.12 -12.15
CA MET A 203 7.16 1.55 -10.80
C MET A 203 8.51 0.94 -10.47
N LEU A 204 8.82 0.86 -9.19
CA LEU A 204 9.96 0.06 -8.78
C LEU A 204 9.59 -1.43 -8.75
N PRO A 205 10.55 -2.33 -9.04
CA PRO A 205 10.31 -3.76 -9.24
C PRO A 205 10.14 -4.49 -7.90
N TRP A 206 9.18 -4.04 -7.11
CA TRP A 206 8.84 -4.61 -5.82
C TRP A 206 7.32 -4.49 -5.56
N ALA A 207 6.74 -5.48 -4.88
CA ALA A 207 5.32 -5.46 -4.55
C ALA A 207 5.08 -5.69 -3.07
N VAL A 208 4.04 -5.04 -2.56
CA VAL A 208 3.57 -5.21 -1.20
C VAL A 208 2.27 -5.99 -1.25
N PRO A 209 2.17 -7.15 -0.58
CA PRO A 209 0.90 -7.84 -0.42
C PRO A 209 -0.01 -7.01 0.47
N GLU A 210 -1.22 -6.74 0.02
CA GLU A 210 -2.25 -6.14 0.86
C GLU A 210 -2.91 -7.22 1.73
N ILE A 211 -2.93 -6.97 3.03
CA ILE A 211 -3.59 -7.85 4.01
C ILE A 211 -4.99 -7.29 4.29
N ASP A 212 -5.96 -7.66 3.45
CA ASP A 212 -7.37 -7.32 3.65
C ASP A 212 -8.24 -8.56 3.46
N PRO A 213 -8.31 -9.44 4.48
CA PRO A 213 -9.07 -10.66 4.37
C PRO A 213 -10.57 -10.46 4.57
N ALA A 214 -11.38 -11.20 3.81
CA ALA A 214 -12.83 -11.27 3.99
C ALA A 214 -13.20 -11.91 5.35
N ALA A 215 -12.46 -12.95 5.76
CA ALA A 215 -12.70 -13.65 7.02
C ALA A 215 -11.41 -14.18 7.67
N VAL A 216 -11.42 -14.29 9.00
CA VAL A 216 -10.36 -14.91 9.79
C VAL A 216 -10.99 -15.92 10.75
N ALA A 217 -10.41 -17.11 10.86
CA ALA A 217 -10.90 -18.15 11.76
C ALA A 217 -9.76 -18.79 12.57
N ALA A 218 -10.06 -19.14 13.82
CA ALA A 218 -9.19 -19.96 14.65
C ALA A 218 -9.70 -21.41 14.65
N ILE A 219 -8.87 -22.36 14.24
CA ILE A 219 -9.20 -23.78 14.15
C ILE A 219 -8.47 -24.53 15.26
N PHE A 220 -9.21 -25.31 16.05
CA PHE A 220 -8.68 -26.08 17.16
C PHE A 220 -8.48 -27.53 16.74
N VAL A 221 -7.26 -28.02 16.89
CA VAL A 221 -6.83 -29.33 16.39
C VAL A 221 -6.27 -30.16 17.53
N ASP A 222 -6.73 -31.40 17.68
CA ASP A 222 -6.09 -32.34 18.60
C ASP A 222 -4.75 -32.80 18.02
N GLU A 223 -3.66 -32.43 18.69
CA GLU A 223 -2.31 -32.73 18.16
C GLU A 223 -1.98 -34.22 18.17
N ASN A 224 -2.72 -35.04 18.93
CA ASN A 224 -2.48 -36.48 19.04
C ASN A 224 -3.20 -37.27 17.94
N THR A 225 -4.40 -36.83 17.57
CA THR A 225 -5.25 -37.53 16.60
C THR A 225 -5.22 -36.86 15.22
N GLY A 226 -5.03 -35.54 15.17
CA GLY A 226 -5.23 -34.72 13.98
C GLY A 226 -6.69 -34.37 13.70
N ASP A 227 -7.58 -34.62 14.66
CA ASP A 227 -9.00 -34.30 14.56
C ASP A 227 -9.19 -32.78 14.71
N VAL A 228 -10.01 -32.19 13.83
CA VAL A 228 -10.48 -30.81 14.00
C VAL A 228 -11.61 -30.85 15.03
N LEU A 229 -11.31 -30.30 16.20
CA LEU A 229 -12.15 -30.31 17.38
C LEU A 229 -13.31 -29.32 17.24
N ASP A 230 -12.97 -28.08 16.90
CA ASP A 230 -13.90 -26.98 16.70
C ASP A 230 -13.20 -25.81 15.97
N TRP A 231 -13.96 -24.77 15.66
CA TRP A 231 -13.44 -23.54 15.07
C TRP A 231 -14.21 -22.31 15.54
N GLN A 232 -13.60 -21.14 15.42
CA GLN A 232 -14.21 -19.86 15.73
C GLN A 232 -13.99 -18.89 14.58
N LEU A 233 -15.07 -18.35 14.02
CA LEU A 233 -14.99 -17.20 13.12
C LEU A 233 -14.72 -15.95 13.98
N LEU A 234 -13.68 -15.21 13.63
CA LEU A 234 -13.28 -13.99 14.33
C LEU A 234 -13.90 -12.78 13.64
N MET A 235 -14.27 -11.77 14.42
CA MET A 235 -14.76 -10.52 13.87
C MET A 235 -13.69 -9.44 13.95
N LYS A 236 -13.59 -8.64 12.89
CA LYS A 236 -12.77 -7.44 12.85
C LYS A 236 -13.28 -6.47 13.91
N ASP A 237 -12.43 -6.10 14.86
CA ASP A 237 -12.78 -5.09 15.85
C ASP A 237 -12.59 -3.69 15.25
N GLU A 238 -13.65 -3.18 14.61
CA GLU A 238 -13.67 -1.83 14.03
C GLU A 238 -13.61 -0.71 15.09
N ASN A 239 -13.86 -1.03 16.37
CA ASN A 239 -13.87 -0.07 17.47
C ASN A 239 -12.62 -0.18 18.36
N TYR A 240 -11.61 -0.95 17.96
CA TYR A 240 -10.39 -1.13 18.74
C TYR A 240 -9.64 0.21 18.89
N ASP A 241 -9.84 0.87 20.03
CA ASP A 241 -9.07 2.04 20.48
C ASP A 241 -7.90 1.50 21.32
N PRO A 242 -6.62 1.66 20.91
CA PRO A 242 -5.47 1.14 21.66
C PRO A 242 -5.34 1.72 23.08
N ASN A 243 -6.07 2.80 23.38
CA ASN A 243 -6.12 3.41 24.70
C ASN A 243 -7.28 2.88 25.55
N LYS A 244 -8.07 1.95 25.03
CA LYS A 244 -9.20 1.33 25.73
C LYS A 244 -9.28 -0.16 25.42
N ASP A 245 -9.24 -0.93 26.50
CA ASP A 245 -9.69 -2.32 26.54
C ASP A 245 -11.14 -2.46 26.01
N LEU A 246 -11.54 -3.68 25.63
CA LEU A 246 -12.92 -4.09 25.32
C LEU A 246 -13.93 -3.69 26.42
N ASP A 247 -13.42 -3.45 27.63
CA ASP A 247 -14.12 -2.96 28.82
C ASP A 247 -14.20 -1.42 29.00
N GLY A 248 -13.59 -0.63 28.12
CA GLY A 248 -13.46 0.82 28.28
C GLY A 248 -12.50 1.25 29.41
N LYS A 249 -11.60 0.36 29.85
CA LYS A 249 -10.50 0.67 30.78
C LYS A 249 -9.22 0.96 30.00
N PRO A 250 -8.31 1.84 30.47
CA PRO A 250 -6.99 1.96 29.86
C PRO A 250 -6.24 0.63 29.99
N ALA A 251 -5.89 0.02 28.86
CA ALA A 251 -5.21 -1.27 28.81
C ALA A 251 -3.82 -1.16 29.45
N THR A 252 -3.43 -2.16 30.23
CA THR A 252 -2.04 -2.29 30.73
C THR A 252 -1.08 -2.83 29.66
N ASN A 253 -1.60 -3.26 28.50
CA ASN A 253 -0.86 -3.63 27.29
C ASN A 253 -1.61 -3.07 26.08
N PRO A 254 -1.14 -1.99 25.42
CA PRO A 254 -1.78 -1.48 24.21
C PRO A 254 -1.51 -2.45 23.06
N PHE A 255 -2.54 -3.00 22.43
CA PHE A 255 -2.37 -3.66 21.14
C PHE A 255 -1.83 -2.64 20.13
N PRO A 256 -0.98 -3.02 19.17
CA PRO A 256 -0.29 -2.08 18.33
C PRO A 256 -1.28 -1.41 17.37
N LEU A 257 -1.21 -0.08 17.30
CA LEU A 257 -2.01 0.73 16.37
C LEU A 257 -1.83 0.35 14.89
N THR A 258 -0.74 -0.36 14.58
CA THR A 258 -0.38 -0.82 13.24
C THR A 258 -1.14 -2.08 12.80
N LEU A 259 -1.84 -2.76 13.71
CA LEU A 259 -2.51 -4.04 13.44
C LEU A 259 -4.04 -3.90 13.37
N SER A 260 -4.67 -4.75 12.57
CA SER A 260 -6.11 -5.03 12.59
C SER A 260 -6.35 -6.19 13.55
N ALA A 261 -7.14 -5.93 14.60
CA ALA A 261 -7.55 -6.95 15.56
C ALA A 261 -8.74 -7.76 15.03
N TRP A 262 -8.61 -9.07 15.07
CA TRP A 262 -9.68 -10.05 14.81
C TRP A 262 -9.90 -10.86 16.06
N VAL A 263 -11.09 -10.75 16.65
CA VAL A 263 -11.38 -11.23 18.01
C VAL A 263 -12.61 -12.12 18.02
N THR A 264 -12.65 -13.09 18.94
CA THR A 264 -13.86 -13.87 19.24
C THR A 264 -15.01 -12.92 19.65
N PRO A 265 -16.18 -12.93 18.98
CA PRO A 265 -17.12 -11.80 19.05
C PRO A 265 -17.92 -11.64 20.35
N GLU A 266 -18.00 -12.67 21.20
CA GLU A 266 -18.72 -12.59 22.49
C GLU A 266 -18.15 -13.56 23.53
N PRO A 267 -17.27 -13.12 24.45
CA PRO A 267 -16.77 -13.99 25.51
C PRO A 267 -17.87 -14.28 26.55
N ARG A 268 -18.32 -15.54 26.64
CA ARG A 268 -19.22 -16.00 27.72
C ARG A 268 -18.67 -17.26 28.39
N ALA A 269 -19.10 -17.48 29.63
CA ALA A 269 -18.77 -18.69 30.39
C ALA A 269 -19.48 -19.90 29.77
N CYS A 270 -18.73 -20.96 29.46
CA CYS A 270 -19.27 -22.23 28.97
C CYS A 270 -19.98 -22.96 30.12
N PRO A 271 -21.09 -23.72 29.87
CA PRO A 271 -21.51 -24.37 28.62
C PRO A 271 -22.72 -23.75 27.89
N GLU A 272 -22.82 -22.42 27.82
CA GLU A 272 -23.84 -21.80 26.94
C GLU A 272 -23.43 -21.98 25.45
N PRO A 273 -24.37 -22.18 24.51
CA PRO A 273 -24.07 -22.28 23.08
C PRO A 273 -23.69 -20.89 22.54
N SER A 274 -22.49 -20.43 22.86
CA SER A 274 -21.94 -19.14 22.48
C SER A 274 -20.64 -19.32 21.71
N TRP A 275 -20.36 -18.34 20.86
CA TRP A 275 -19.12 -18.24 20.11
C TRP A 275 -17.97 -18.12 21.11
N GLY A 276 -17.03 -19.07 21.15
CA GLY A 276 -15.94 -19.09 22.13
C GLY A 276 -15.82 -20.34 23.03
N CYS A 277 -16.77 -21.28 22.98
CA CYS A 277 -16.69 -22.53 23.73
C CYS A 277 -16.08 -23.65 22.89
N VAL A 278 -14.92 -24.15 23.29
CA VAL A 278 -14.15 -25.15 22.54
C VAL A 278 -13.97 -26.43 23.37
N PRO A 279 -14.12 -27.63 22.79
CA PRO A 279 -13.74 -28.87 23.43
C PRO A 279 -12.21 -28.94 23.57
N ILE A 280 -11.73 -29.06 24.81
CA ILE A 280 -10.30 -29.24 25.10
C ILE A 280 -10.10 -30.68 25.56
N PRO A 281 -9.58 -31.56 24.68
CA PRO A 281 -9.28 -32.94 25.03
C PRO A 281 -8.15 -33.03 26.06
N PHE A 282 -7.85 -34.26 26.48
CA PHE A 282 -6.73 -34.54 27.36
C PHE A 282 -5.42 -34.40 26.56
N GLU A 283 -4.47 -33.63 27.10
CA GLU A 283 -3.12 -33.32 26.63
C GLU A 283 -2.97 -32.10 25.71
N ASN A 284 -3.21 -32.19 24.40
CA ASN A 284 -2.61 -31.22 23.48
C ASN A 284 -3.59 -30.73 22.40
N THR A 285 -3.85 -29.44 22.38
CA THR A 285 -4.64 -28.77 21.34
C THR A 285 -3.81 -27.69 20.67
N GLY A 286 -3.63 -27.81 19.35
CA GLY A 286 -3.04 -26.77 18.52
C GLY A 286 -4.09 -25.77 18.06
N VAL A 287 -3.69 -24.51 17.89
CA VAL A 287 -4.52 -23.45 17.31
C VAL A 287 -3.91 -23.03 15.99
N VAL A 288 -4.65 -23.27 14.91
CA VAL A 288 -4.27 -22.91 13.53
C VAL A 288 -5.09 -21.69 13.13
N ILE A 289 -4.45 -20.68 12.55
CA ILE A 289 -5.14 -19.49 12.07
C ILE A 289 -5.38 -19.64 10.57
N LEU A 290 -6.65 -19.60 10.17
CA LEU A 290 -7.08 -19.54 8.79
C LEU A 290 -7.43 -18.10 8.43
N VAL A 291 -6.98 -17.66 7.26
CA VAL A 291 -7.37 -16.40 6.65
C VAL A 291 -8.01 -16.71 5.30
N SER A 292 -9.22 -16.19 5.07
CA SER A 292 -9.88 -16.24 3.77
C SER A 292 -9.76 -14.91 3.06
N LYS A 293 -9.43 -15.00 1.77
CA LYS A 293 -9.24 -13.84 0.90
C LYS A 293 -10.58 -13.24 0.50
N GLU A 294 -11.47 -14.06 -0.07
CA GLU A 294 -12.69 -13.60 -0.77
C GLU A 294 -13.97 -14.06 -0.08
N ASP A 295 -13.93 -15.20 0.63
CA ASP A 295 -15.12 -15.79 1.25
C ASP A 295 -15.30 -15.25 2.68
N ASP A 296 -16.41 -14.56 2.93
CA ASP A 296 -16.78 -14.10 4.26
C ASP A 296 -17.33 -15.23 5.15
N ASP A 297 -17.62 -16.39 4.57
CA ASP A 297 -18.07 -17.61 5.25
C ASP A 297 -17.33 -18.87 4.71
N PRO A 298 -16.00 -18.96 4.92
CA PRO A 298 -15.20 -20.07 4.41
C PRO A 298 -15.73 -21.42 4.92
N SER A 299 -15.62 -22.46 4.10
CA SER A 299 -16.18 -23.78 4.47
C SER A 299 -15.38 -24.44 5.60
N LEU A 300 -15.85 -24.25 6.83
CA LEU A 300 -15.26 -24.81 8.05
C LEU A 300 -16.03 -26.05 8.51
N SER A 301 -15.32 -27.11 8.88
CA SER A 301 -15.92 -28.35 9.35
C SER A 301 -15.13 -28.98 10.48
N THR A 302 -15.81 -29.69 11.38
CA THR A 302 -15.16 -30.54 12.39
C THR A 302 -15.10 -31.97 11.89
N GLY A 303 -14.12 -32.75 12.35
CA GLY A 303 -13.98 -34.10 11.84
C GLY A 303 -12.65 -34.77 12.15
N GLY A 304 -12.52 -35.99 11.63
CA GLY A 304 -11.35 -36.84 11.84
C GLY A 304 -10.08 -36.36 11.12
N PRO A 305 -9.01 -37.17 11.11
CA PRO A 305 -7.72 -36.77 10.55
C PRO A 305 -7.84 -36.46 9.05
N GLY A 306 -7.18 -35.39 8.60
CA GLY A 306 -7.25 -34.88 7.21
C GLY A 306 -8.37 -33.86 6.95
N THR A 307 -9.23 -33.59 7.95
CA THR A 307 -10.21 -32.51 7.88
C THR A 307 -9.50 -31.15 7.76
N LEU A 308 -8.43 -30.93 8.53
CA LEU A 308 -7.63 -29.70 8.47
C LEU A 308 -7.05 -29.48 7.07
N THR A 309 -6.37 -30.48 6.49
CA THR A 309 -5.89 -30.40 5.10
C THR A 309 -7.00 -30.06 4.10
N THR A 310 -8.21 -30.62 4.27
CA THR A 310 -9.34 -30.32 3.39
C THR A 310 -9.79 -28.86 3.50
N ILE A 311 -9.83 -28.33 4.73
CA ILE A 311 -10.13 -26.92 5.00
C ILE A 311 -9.04 -26.02 4.38
N CYS A 312 -7.77 -26.35 4.59
CA CYS A 312 -6.63 -25.57 4.12
C CYS A 312 -6.39 -25.70 2.60
N SER A 313 -7.05 -26.65 1.93
CA SER A 313 -6.94 -26.91 0.49
C SER A 313 -8.20 -26.52 -0.29
N GLN A 314 -9.04 -25.63 0.24
CA GLN A 314 -10.12 -25.01 -0.56
C GLN A 314 -9.52 -24.31 -1.79
N ALA A 315 -10.35 -24.03 -2.81
CA ALA A 315 -9.93 -23.57 -4.15
C ALA A 315 -8.67 -22.69 -4.14
N PRO A 316 -7.75 -22.85 -5.11
CA PRO A 316 -6.43 -22.23 -5.03
C PRO A 316 -6.57 -20.72 -4.73
N ASN A 317 -5.92 -20.29 -3.65
CA ASN A 317 -5.88 -18.91 -3.15
C ASN A 317 -7.14 -18.37 -2.44
N LEU A 318 -8.16 -19.20 -2.17
CA LEU A 318 -9.36 -18.78 -1.42
C LEU A 318 -9.12 -18.66 0.09
N VAL A 319 -8.38 -19.63 0.65
CA VAL A 319 -8.06 -19.68 2.08
C VAL A 319 -6.60 -20.09 2.29
N LYS A 320 -6.02 -19.62 3.40
CA LYS A 320 -4.68 -19.99 3.84
C LYS A 320 -4.69 -20.34 5.31
N CYS A 321 -4.15 -21.51 5.65
CA CYS A 321 -3.81 -21.86 7.03
C CYS A 321 -2.35 -21.51 7.30
N TYR A 322 -2.12 -20.70 8.35
CA TYR A 322 -0.78 -20.34 8.79
C TYR A 322 -0.24 -21.33 9.82
N ALA A 323 1.09 -21.45 9.87
CA ALA A 323 1.92 -22.54 10.41
C ALA A 323 1.83 -23.88 9.67
N GLY A 324 0.70 -24.21 9.01
CA GLY A 324 0.57 -25.38 8.15
C GLY A 324 -0.80 -26.06 8.25
N ASP A 325 -0.88 -27.29 7.74
CA ASP A 325 -2.09 -28.11 7.71
C ASP A 325 -1.92 -29.49 8.39
N GLY A 326 -0.78 -29.71 9.03
CA GLY A 326 -0.50 -30.86 9.87
C GLY A 326 -1.10 -30.74 11.27
N ASN A 327 -1.17 -31.87 11.97
CA ASN A 327 -1.73 -31.93 13.32
C ASN A 327 -0.89 -31.21 14.39
N GLN A 328 0.34 -30.81 14.09
CA GLN A 328 1.24 -30.10 15.03
C GLN A 328 1.65 -28.71 14.51
N ASP A 329 0.96 -28.22 13.48
CA ASP A 329 1.28 -26.98 12.79
C ASP A 329 0.50 -25.79 13.37
N GLY A 330 0.30 -25.77 14.69
CA GLY A 330 -0.39 -24.67 15.38
C GLY A 330 0.53 -23.47 15.66
N LEU A 331 0.02 -22.26 15.44
CA LEU A 331 0.67 -20.99 15.84
C LEU A 331 0.55 -20.72 17.35
N SER A 332 -0.43 -21.32 18.00
CA SER A 332 -0.55 -21.33 19.46
C SER A 332 -0.95 -22.72 19.94
N PHE A 333 -0.91 -22.90 21.26
CA PHE A 333 -0.98 -24.20 21.89
C PHE A 333 -1.70 -24.14 23.24
N ILE A 334 -2.57 -25.11 23.48
CA ILE A 334 -3.27 -25.30 24.75
C ILE A 334 -2.94 -26.69 25.30
N HIS A 335 -2.34 -26.72 26.48
CA HIS A 335 -2.13 -27.94 27.25
C HIS A 335 -3.38 -28.28 28.08
N GLY A 336 -4.13 -29.28 27.65
CA GLY A 336 -5.23 -29.89 28.40
C GLY A 336 -4.73 -30.87 29.46
N TRP A 337 -5.22 -30.79 30.69
CA TRP A 337 -4.91 -31.77 31.76
C TRP A 337 -6.17 -32.26 32.45
N GLY A 338 -6.16 -33.46 33.02
CA GLY A 338 -7.38 -34.09 33.56
C GLY A 338 -7.36 -34.30 35.06
N ALA A 339 -8.54 -34.53 35.64
CA ALA A 339 -8.79 -34.66 37.07
C ALA A 339 -8.15 -35.84 37.85
N PRO A 340 -7.67 -36.97 37.27
CA PRO A 340 -7.11 -38.06 38.07
C PRO A 340 -5.96 -37.58 38.98
N LEU A 341 -5.91 -38.10 40.21
CA LEU A 341 -4.81 -37.81 41.14
C LEU A 341 -3.51 -38.44 40.64
N GLY A 342 -2.41 -37.73 40.85
CA GLY A 342 -1.07 -38.27 40.65
C GLY A 342 -0.62 -39.15 41.81
N ASP A 343 0.41 -39.96 41.56
CA ASP A 343 1.11 -40.72 42.59
C ASP A 343 2.63 -40.70 42.35
N PRO A 344 3.46 -41.11 43.33
CA PRO A 344 4.91 -41.03 43.19
C PRO A 344 5.50 -41.84 42.04
N ALA A 345 4.81 -42.88 41.56
CA ALA A 345 5.23 -43.71 40.43
C ALA A 345 4.68 -43.22 39.09
N ALA A 346 3.58 -42.46 39.10
CA ALA A 346 2.94 -41.85 37.95
C ALA A 346 2.34 -40.47 38.33
N PRO A 347 3.19 -39.44 38.50
CA PRO A 347 2.72 -38.09 38.80
C PRO A 347 1.90 -37.54 37.64
N ARG A 348 1.05 -36.54 37.93
CA ARG A 348 0.20 -35.88 36.95
C ARG A 348 0.51 -34.40 36.89
N ILE A 349 0.59 -33.88 35.67
CA ILE A 349 0.75 -32.45 35.45
C ILE A 349 -0.62 -31.77 35.50
N ARG A 350 -0.69 -30.62 36.15
CA ARG A 350 -1.93 -29.88 36.46
C ARG A 350 -1.97 -28.49 35.87
N ASN A 351 -0.84 -27.87 35.61
CA ASN A 351 -0.80 -26.57 34.96
C ASN A 351 0.64 -26.36 34.50
N VAL A 352 0.83 -25.77 33.33
CA VAL A 352 2.12 -25.29 32.85
C VAL A 352 1.96 -23.93 32.19
N SER A 353 2.67 -22.95 32.72
CA SER A 353 2.75 -21.61 32.16
C SER A 353 4.17 -21.32 31.72
N LEU A 354 4.33 -20.78 30.52
CA LEU A 354 5.58 -20.15 30.12
C LEU A 354 5.67 -18.74 30.73
N ILE A 355 6.89 -18.28 30.94
CA ILE A 355 7.17 -16.96 31.49
C ILE A 355 8.16 -16.28 30.56
N GLY A 356 7.84 -15.10 30.03
CA GLY A 356 8.81 -14.28 29.32
C GLY A 356 9.80 -13.65 30.32
N GLU A 357 11.07 -14.00 30.24
CA GLU A 357 12.09 -13.40 31.12
C GLU A 357 12.66 -12.12 30.50
N THR A 358 13.04 -12.19 29.22
CA THR A 358 13.57 -11.04 28.47
C THR A 358 12.73 -10.71 27.22
N CYS A 359 11.59 -11.37 27.04
CA CYS A 359 10.69 -11.18 25.90
C CYS A 359 9.71 -9.99 26.07
N SER A 360 10.06 -8.98 26.89
CA SER A 360 9.13 -7.90 27.26
C SER A 360 8.78 -6.93 26.13
N ASP A 361 9.60 -6.91 25.08
CA ASP A 361 9.39 -6.06 23.91
C ASP A 361 8.30 -6.65 22.99
N ASP A 362 7.87 -7.89 23.25
CA ASP A 362 6.89 -8.62 22.49
C ASP A 362 5.59 -8.77 23.29
N ILE A 363 4.52 -8.18 22.79
CA ILE A 363 3.25 -8.05 23.51
C ILE A 363 2.41 -9.33 23.53
N SER A 364 2.67 -10.30 22.64
CA SER A 364 2.03 -11.63 22.60
C SER A 364 2.87 -12.72 23.26
N ALA A 365 4.03 -12.35 23.82
CA ALA A 365 4.84 -13.27 24.58
C ALA A 365 4.06 -13.82 25.80
N PRO A 366 4.32 -15.07 26.21
CA PRO A 366 5.42 -15.93 25.77
C PRO A 366 5.05 -17.03 24.77
N TYR A 367 3.81 -17.07 24.28
CA TYR A 367 3.33 -18.19 23.43
C TYR A 367 3.39 -17.88 21.93
N PHE A 368 3.27 -16.62 21.52
CA PHE A 368 3.57 -16.19 20.15
C PHE A 368 4.53 -15.01 20.19
N LEU A 369 5.66 -15.11 19.49
CA LEU A 369 6.69 -14.08 19.48
C LEU A 369 7.03 -13.66 18.05
N LEU A 370 6.98 -12.36 17.77
CA LEU A 370 7.40 -11.74 16.52
C LEU A 370 8.90 -11.86 16.25
N THR A 371 9.74 -11.60 17.25
CA THR A 371 11.19 -11.49 17.03
C THR A 371 11.96 -12.72 17.50
N GLY A 372 11.57 -13.30 18.63
CA GLY A 372 12.42 -14.25 19.37
C GLY A 372 13.69 -13.58 19.91
N ASP A 373 14.79 -14.34 20.00
CA ASP A 373 16.07 -13.93 20.63
C ASP A 373 15.91 -13.57 22.11
N CYS A 374 15.05 -14.30 22.83
CA CYS A 374 14.74 -14.00 24.21
C CYS A 374 14.71 -15.26 25.09
N ASP A 375 14.89 -15.02 26.38
CA ASP A 375 14.90 -16.04 27.43
C ASP A 375 13.46 -16.28 27.91
N VAL A 376 13.14 -17.56 28.06
CA VAL A 376 11.85 -18.04 28.58
C VAL A 376 12.06 -18.94 29.78
N GLY A 377 11.20 -18.76 30.77
CA GLY A 377 11.04 -19.62 31.93
C GLY A 377 9.78 -20.48 31.81
N ALA A 378 9.61 -21.38 32.77
CA ALA A 378 8.38 -22.15 32.90
C ALA A 378 8.01 -22.32 34.38
N SER A 379 6.72 -22.21 34.68
CA SER A 379 6.10 -22.62 35.94
C SER A 379 5.23 -23.83 35.69
N ALA A 380 5.31 -24.85 36.55
CA ALA A 380 4.48 -26.03 36.45
C ALA A 380 3.93 -26.46 37.81
N VAL A 381 2.67 -26.88 37.81
CA VAL A 381 2.02 -27.54 38.94
C VAL A 381 2.00 -29.04 38.68
N ILE A 382 2.62 -29.82 39.56
CA ILE A 382 2.70 -31.28 39.45
C ILE A 382 2.15 -31.93 40.72
N ASP A 383 1.18 -32.82 40.52
CA ASP A 383 0.61 -33.69 41.54
C ASP A 383 1.43 -34.97 41.66
N PHE A 384 2.17 -35.10 42.75
CA PHE A 384 2.97 -36.30 43.06
C PHE A 384 2.23 -37.26 44.01
N GLY A 385 0.99 -36.95 44.42
CA GLY A 385 0.24 -37.76 45.37
C GLY A 385 0.80 -37.76 46.80
N VAL A 386 1.70 -36.81 47.14
CA VAL A 386 2.33 -36.70 48.46
C VAL A 386 2.12 -35.32 49.06
N ASN A 387 1.85 -35.27 50.36
CA ASN A 387 1.67 -34.01 51.08
C ASN A 387 3.01 -33.47 51.58
N GLY A 388 3.22 -32.17 51.38
CA GLY A 388 4.41 -31.43 51.77
C GLY A 388 5.40 -31.25 50.63
N ASP A 389 6.65 -30.98 50.99
CA ASP A 389 7.75 -30.75 50.07
C ASP A 389 8.24 -32.08 49.45
N PRO A 390 8.01 -32.32 48.14
CA PRO A 390 8.33 -33.58 47.48
C PRO A 390 9.84 -33.79 47.29
N THR A 391 10.66 -32.74 47.40
CA THR A 391 12.13 -32.81 47.24
C THR A 391 12.82 -33.51 48.41
N ARG A 392 12.13 -33.67 49.55
CA ARG A 392 12.70 -34.32 50.73
C ARG A 392 12.90 -35.81 50.47
N PRO A 393 13.97 -36.43 51.02
CA PRO A 393 14.15 -37.86 50.89
C PRO A 393 13.07 -38.64 51.65
N PRO A 394 12.75 -39.87 51.22
CA PRO A 394 11.86 -40.76 51.96
C PRO A 394 12.32 -40.99 53.41
N PRO A 395 11.40 -41.08 54.40
CA PRO A 395 9.94 -41.13 54.25
C PRO A 395 9.27 -39.74 54.32
N ALA A 396 10.04 -38.65 54.44
CA ALA A 396 9.50 -37.30 54.60
C ALA A 396 9.08 -36.63 53.27
N GLY A 397 9.40 -37.28 52.15
CA GLY A 397 9.07 -36.89 50.77
C GLY A 397 9.42 -38.03 49.81
N ILE A 398 9.71 -37.72 48.56
CA ILE A 398 9.97 -38.71 47.50
C ILE A 398 11.21 -38.37 46.66
N ASP A 399 12.13 -37.56 47.18
CA ASP A 399 13.37 -37.15 46.48
C ASP A 399 13.09 -36.66 45.04
N ALA A 400 11.99 -35.90 44.87
CA ALA A 400 11.53 -35.48 43.55
C ALA A 400 12.54 -34.55 42.89
N THR A 401 12.88 -34.85 41.64
CA THR A 401 13.65 -33.96 40.77
C THR A 401 12.87 -33.70 39.50
N VAL A 402 12.81 -32.43 39.09
CA VAL A 402 12.06 -31.99 37.92
C VAL A 402 12.95 -31.14 37.03
N LYS A 403 12.86 -31.34 35.72
CA LYS A 403 13.67 -30.63 34.74
C LYS A 403 12.85 -30.23 33.53
N LEU A 404 12.96 -28.97 33.13
CA LEU A 404 12.47 -28.48 31.86
C LEU A 404 13.41 -28.96 30.75
N ARG A 405 12.81 -29.38 29.63
CA ARG A 405 13.48 -29.86 28.42
C ARG A 405 12.92 -29.03 27.27
N GLY A 406 13.80 -28.47 26.46
CA GLY A 406 13.44 -27.61 25.34
C GLY A 406 14.65 -26.80 24.86
N PRO A 407 14.45 -25.91 23.87
CA PRO A 407 15.44 -24.96 23.43
C PRO A 407 16.05 -24.13 24.59
N GLY A 408 17.33 -23.79 24.50
CA GLY A 408 18.10 -23.10 25.56
C GLY A 408 18.55 -23.95 26.75
N CYS A 409 17.79 -25.00 27.10
CA CYS A 409 18.07 -25.78 28.32
C CYS A 409 19.24 -26.78 28.24
N GLY A 410 19.87 -26.93 27.07
CA GLY A 410 20.97 -27.88 26.84
C GLY A 410 20.60 -29.36 27.05
N GLY A 411 21.56 -30.27 26.82
CA GLY A 411 21.30 -31.72 26.85
C GLY A 411 20.94 -32.31 28.23
N GLN A 412 21.22 -31.58 29.32
CA GLN A 412 20.88 -31.99 30.69
C GLN A 412 19.54 -31.41 31.18
N GLY A 413 18.97 -30.48 30.39
CA GLY A 413 17.82 -29.61 30.65
C GLY A 413 17.96 -28.64 31.82
N CYS A 414 17.05 -27.67 31.90
CA CYS A 414 17.01 -26.68 32.96
C CYS A 414 16.43 -27.31 34.23
N THR A 415 17.12 -27.17 35.36
CA THR A 415 16.62 -27.66 36.64
C THR A 415 15.40 -26.84 37.05
N MET A 416 14.26 -27.49 37.31
CA MET A 416 13.11 -26.82 37.93
C MET A 416 13.26 -26.88 39.45
N THR A 417 13.05 -25.74 40.12
CA THR A 417 13.17 -25.60 41.56
C THR A 417 11.79 -25.59 42.20
N TYR A 418 11.60 -26.40 43.24
CA TYR A 418 10.38 -26.41 44.04
C TYR A 418 10.20 -25.06 44.75
N SER A 419 9.03 -24.45 44.60
CA SER A 419 8.74 -23.11 45.12
C SER A 419 7.60 -23.07 46.14
N GLY A 420 6.82 -24.15 46.26
CA GLY A 420 5.72 -24.24 47.22
C GLY A 420 4.67 -25.27 46.84
N GLN A 421 3.61 -25.34 47.64
CA GLN A 421 2.45 -26.18 47.37
C GLN A 421 1.36 -25.37 46.66
N ALA A 422 0.77 -25.93 45.60
CA ALA A 422 -0.45 -25.42 44.97
C ALA A 422 -1.72 -26.01 45.62
N GLY A 423 -1.58 -27.21 46.20
CA GLY A 423 -2.66 -27.98 46.80
C GLY A 423 -2.10 -29.02 47.77
N LEU A 424 -2.96 -29.91 48.28
CA LEU A 424 -2.53 -30.91 49.27
C LEU A 424 -1.45 -31.87 48.76
N THR A 425 -1.51 -32.26 47.49
CA THR A 425 -0.55 -33.17 46.84
C THR A 425 0.17 -32.54 45.65
N GLU A 426 -0.08 -31.25 45.42
CA GLU A 426 0.36 -30.50 44.25
C GLU A 426 1.49 -29.54 44.61
N SER A 427 2.51 -29.53 43.76
CA SER A 427 3.76 -28.82 43.97
C SER A 427 4.06 -27.89 42.81
N ILE A 428 4.52 -26.68 43.11
CA ILE A 428 4.85 -25.64 42.13
C ILE A 428 6.36 -25.70 41.86
N TRP A 429 6.73 -25.77 40.59
CA TRP A 429 8.09 -25.86 40.11
C TRP A 429 8.37 -24.75 39.10
N ASN A 430 9.48 -24.04 39.28
CA ASN A 430 9.88 -22.97 38.36
C ASN A 430 11.25 -23.27 37.76
N ALA A 431 11.44 -23.01 36.47
CA ALA A 431 12.73 -23.01 35.81
C ALA A 431 12.95 -21.73 35.01
N SER A 432 14.22 -21.40 34.86
CA SER A 432 14.75 -20.38 33.95
C SER A 432 15.79 -20.99 33.02
N GLY A 433 16.17 -20.26 31.97
CA GLY A 433 17.23 -20.62 31.03
C GLY A 433 16.76 -21.37 29.78
N GLY A 434 15.45 -21.38 29.50
CA GLY A 434 14.96 -21.65 28.16
C GLY A 434 15.30 -20.46 27.25
N PHE A 435 15.48 -20.71 25.96
CA PHE A 435 15.87 -19.69 25.00
C PHE A 435 15.23 -19.98 23.64
N LEU A 436 14.61 -18.96 23.04
CA LEU A 436 13.94 -19.05 21.75
C LEU A 436 14.73 -18.27 20.70
N ASP A 437 15.27 -18.98 19.71
CA ASP A 437 15.98 -18.36 18.59
C ASP A 437 15.01 -17.59 17.68
N THR A 438 15.52 -16.54 17.03
CA THR A 438 14.81 -15.79 15.98
C THR A 438 14.30 -16.73 14.88
N ALA A 439 13.04 -16.58 14.44
CA ALA A 439 12.43 -17.39 13.38
C ALA A 439 12.61 -18.90 13.59
N SER A 440 12.53 -19.36 14.84
CA SER A 440 12.60 -20.78 15.17
C SER A 440 11.30 -21.54 14.89
N GLY A 441 10.23 -20.84 14.53
CA GLY A 441 8.90 -21.42 14.35
C GLY A 441 8.41 -22.02 15.66
N ARG A 442 7.72 -23.15 15.57
CA ARG A 442 7.23 -23.89 16.74
C ARG A 442 8.37 -24.54 17.51
N SER A 443 8.49 -24.19 18.79
CA SER A 443 9.37 -24.84 19.75
C SER A 443 8.58 -25.73 20.69
N THR A 444 9.14 -26.85 21.14
CA THR A 444 8.46 -27.78 22.07
C THR A 444 9.18 -27.87 23.40
N PHE A 445 8.44 -27.64 24.48
CA PHE A 445 8.88 -27.84 25.85
C PHE A 445 8.24 -29.09 26.46
N SER A 446 9.03 -29.82 27.23
CA SER A 446 8.62 -31.00 27.98
C SER A 446 9.18 -30.95 29.40
N ILE A 447 8.55 -31.66 30.32
CA ILE A 447 8.98 -31.71 31.73
C ILE A 447 9.35 -33.14 32.11
N ALA A 448 10.62 -33.36 32.40
CA ALA A 448 11.12 -34.61 32.93
C ALA A 448 11.03 -34.63 34.46
N TRP A 449 10.67 -35.76 35.03
CA TRP A 449 10.59 -35.96 36.47
C TRP A 449 11.25 -37.28 36.88
N ALA A 450 11.75 -37.32 38.12
CA ALA A 450 12.18 -38.56 38.77
C ALA A 450 11.87 -38.51 40.27
N THR A 451 11.53 -39.67 40.84
CA THR A 451 11.16 -39.84 42.24
C THR A 451 11.80 -41.10 42.81
N LYS A 452 11.85 -41.18 44.14
CA LYS A 452 12.32 -42.32 44.91
C LYS A 452 11.37 -42.60 46.06
N LEU A 453 10.86 -43.82 46.18
CA LEU A 453 9.92 -44.21 47.23
C LEU A 453 10.63 -44.76 48.47
N THR A 454 9.87 -44.95 49.55
CA THR A 454 10.37 -45.45 50.84
C THR A 454 10.89 -46.89 50.77
N ASP A 455 10.38 -47.69 49.83
CA ASP A 455 10.87 -49.05 49.55
C ASP A 455 12.18 -49.06 48.72
N GLY A 456 12.67 -47.89 48.32
CA GLY A 456 13.88 -47.71 47.53
C GLY A 456 13.65 -47.79 46.03
N SER A 457 12.42 -47.99 45.54
CA SER A 457 12.13 -47.96 44.11
C SER A 457 12.36 -46.53 43.56
N THR A 458 12.83 -46.44 42.31
CA THR A 458 13.00 -45.18 41.60
C THR A 458 12.14 -45.16 40.35
N HIS A 459 11.40 -44.08 40.15
CA HIS A 459 10.55 -43.89 38.98
C HIS A 459 11.00 -42.61 38.26
N ALA A 460 10.83 -42.59 36.94
CA ALA A 460 11.12 -41.42 36.13
C ALA A 460 10.24 -41.43 34.89
N GLY A 461 9.96 -40.25 34.35
CA GLY A 461 9.17 -40.08 33.15
C GLY A 461 9.29 -38.67 32.60
N THR A 462 8.59 -38.44 31.49
CA THR A 462 8.53 -37.12 30.84
C THR A 462 7.08 -36.83 30.48
N PHE A 463 6.61 -35.65 30.85
CA PHE A 463 5.41 -35.04 30.28
C PHE A 463 5.82 -34.40 28.96
N GLY A 464 5.40 -34.98 27.84
CA GLY A 464 5.71 -34.47 26.50
C GLY A 464 4.86 -33.25 26.14
N SER A 465 5.42 -32.36 25.32
CA SER A 465 4.72 -31.22 24.70
C SER A 465 3.80 -30.44 25.64
N VAL A 466 4.31 -30.02 26.79
CA VAL A 466 3.52 -29.33 27.82
C VAL A 466 3.37 -27.82 27.54
N ALA A 467 4.19 -27.29 26.64
CA ALA A 467 4.06 -25.93 26.11
C ALA A 467 4.75 -25.90 24.74
N ASN A 468 4.14 -25.22 23.77
CA ASN A 468 4.70 -25.06 22.43
C ASN A 468 4.61 -23.60 21.97
N PRO A 469 5.56 -22.74 22.37
CA PRO A 469 5.58 -21.37 21.90
C PRO A 469 6.02 -21.33 20.43
N TYR A 470 5.56 -20.32 19.70
CA TYR A 470 5.87 -20.09 18.30
C TYR A 470 6.64 -18.78 18.14
N VAL A 471 7.78 -18.82 17.45
CA VAL A 471 8.48 -17.61 16.99
C VAL A 471 8.18 -17.41 15.51
N ALA A 472 7.63 -16.25 15.17
CA ALA A 472 7.21 -15.87 13.83
C ALA A 472 8.33 -16.13 12.81
N ASP A 473 7.93 -16.76 11.72
CA ASP A 473 8.73 -17.19 10.60
C ASP A 473 7.89 -17.10 9.31
N ASP A 474 8.43 -17.59 8.20
CA ASP A 474 7.75 -17.57 6.92
C ASP A 474 6.38 -18.30 6.94
N ALA A 475 6.19 -19.28 7.83
CA ALA A 475 4.96 -20.05 7.92
C ALA A 475 3.86 -19.33 8.72
N SER A 476 4.21 -18.42 9.63
CA SER A 476 3.22 -17.55 10.32
C SER A 476 2.60 -16.48 9.42
N GLY A 477 3.23 -16.17 8.27
CA GLY A 477 2.71 -15.24 7.29
C GLY A 477 2.40 -13.85 7.87
N PRO A 478 1.19 -13.29 7.64
CA PRO A 478 0.81 -11.96 8.10
C PRO A 478 0.33 -11.90 9.55
N VAL A 479 0.36 -13.02 10.28
CA VAL A 479 0.02 -13.05 11.71
C VAL A 479 1.17 -12.41 12.49
N LEU A 480 0.89 -11.27 13.10
CA LEU A 480 1.87 -10.48 13.87
C LEU A 480 1.55 -10.43 15.36
N TYR A 481 0.36 -10.89 15.75
CA TYR A 481 -0.04 -11.03 17.13
C TYR A 481 -1.00 -12.20 17.24
N LEU A 482 -0.81 -13.01 18.26
CA LEU A 482 -1.73 -14.07 18.62
C LEU A 482 -1.73 -14.22 20.13
N ASP A 483 -2.89 -14.00 20.74
CA ASP A 483 -3.08 -14.21 22.16
C ASP A 483 -4.36 -14.99 22.43
N LEU A 484 -4.32 -15.76 23.51
CA LEU A 484 -5.45 -16.54 23.98
C LEU A 484 -5.87 -15.97 25.33
N GLU A 485 -7.17 -15.80 25.53
CA GLU A 485 -7.77 -15.42 26.80
C GLU A 485 -8.90 -16.39 27.18
N THR A 486 -9.44 -16.23 28.39
CA THR A 486 -10.58 -17.03 28.84
C THR A 486 -11.50 -16.25 29.76
N ALA A 487 -12.81 -16.49 29.61
CA ALA A 487 -13.82 -15.97 30.54
C ALA A 487 -14.02 -16.89 31.77
N ASP A 488 -13.33 -18.03 31.84
CA ASP A 488 -13.53 -19.00 32.92
C ASP A 488 -12.87 -18.53 34.23
N SER A 489 -13.67 -18.47 35.29
CA SER A 489 -13.21 -17.97 36.59
C SER A 489 -12.13 -18.86 37.20
N GLY A 490 -11.02 -18.24 37.64
CA GLY A 490 -9.94 -18.94 38.34
C GLY A 490 -8.94 -19.65 37.43
N VAL A 491 -9.05 -19.49 36.11
CA VAL A 491 -8.02 -19.87 35.15
C VAL A 491 -7.10 -18.68 34.95
N LEU A 492 -5.80 -18.86 35.26
CA LEU A 492 -4.80 -17.80 35.14
C LEU A 492 -4.08 -17.82 33.79
N ASP A 493 -4.06 -18.97 33.12
CA ASP A 493 -3.37 -19.18 31.86
C ASP A 493 -4.27 -20.03 30.94
N PRO A 494 -4.78 -19.49 29.83
CA PRO A 494 -5.62 -20.21 28.89
C PRO A 494 -4.85 -21.24 28.07
N ASN A 495 -3.51 -21.09 27.93
CA ASN A 495 -2.64 -22.05 27.27
C ASN A 495 -2.36 -23.29 28.14
N SER A 496 -2.82 -23.35 29.40
CA SER A 496 -2.81 -24.58 30.19
C SER A 496 -4.00 -24.69 31.14
N ARG A 497 -4.86 -25.68 30.89
CA ARG A 497 -6.17 -25.76 31.55
C ARG A 497 -6.76 -27.15 31.64
N GLU A 498 -7.71 -27.31 32.55
CA GLU A 498 -8.37 -28.58 32.75
C GLU A 498 -9.15 -28.96 31.48
N SER A 499 -9.00 -30.21 31.03
CA SER A 499 -9.73 -30.77 29.91
C SER A 499 -11.23 -30.77 30.19
N GLY A 500 -12.03 -30.66 29.15
CA GLY A 500 -13.47 -30.57 29.28
C GLY A 500 -14.17 -30.51 27.93
N PRO A 501 -15.46 -30.88 27.89
CA PRO A 501 -16.22 -30.89 26.64
C PRO A 501 -16.44 -29.49 26.07
N GLU A 502 -16.45 -28.45 26.92
CA GLU A 502 -16.59 -27.05 26.51
C GLU A 502 -15.81 -26.17 27.49
N ARG A 503 -14.91 -25.35 26.95
CA ARG A 503 -14.02 -24.46 27.69
C ARG A 503 -13.96 -23.10 26.97
N SER A 504 -13.98 -22.00 27.71
CA SER A 504 -13.98 -20.66 27.12
C SER A 504 -12.59 -20.32 26.60
N VAL A 505 -12.44 -20.15 25.29
CA VAL A 505 -11.20 -19.69 24.65
C VAL A 505 -11.55 -18.50 23.78
N ILE A 506 -10.97 -17.36 24.11
CA ILE A 506 -11.06 -16.12 23.35
C ILE A 506 -9.77 -16.01 22.57
N VAL A 507 -9.86 -15.88 21.25
CA VAL A 507 -8.71 -15.78 20.36
C VAL A 507 -8.64 -14.36 19.83
N THR A 508 -7.47 -13.74 19.96
CA THR A 508 -7.17 -12.45 19.35
C THR A 508 -6.03 -12.64 18.36
N VAL A 509 -6.29 -12.34 17.10
CA VAL A 509 -5.30 -12.33 16.03
C VAL A 509 -5.07 -10.88 15.59
N GLY A 510 -3.80 -10.46 15.55
CA GLY A 510 -3.41 -9.20 14.91
C GLY A 510 -2.77 -9.48 13.57
N LEU A 511 -3.42 -8.99 12.51
CA LEU A 511 -2.87 -8.94 11.16
C LEU A 511 -2.37 -7.52 10.87
N ASN A 512 -1.46 -7.35 9.91
CA ASN A 512 -1.21 -6.02 9.37
C ASN A 512 -2.54 -5.39 8.91
N ARG A 513 -2.73 -4.10 9.19
CA ARG A 513 -3.89 -3.39 8.64
C ARG A 513 -3.84 -3.42 7.10
N PRO A 514 -5.00 -3.42 6.43
CA PRO A 514 -5.07 -3.12 5.00
C PRO A 514 -4.28 -1.86 4.70
N LEU A 515 -3.73 -1.78 3.49
CA LEU A 515 -2.92 -0.62 3.11
C LEU A 515 -3.83 0.61 3.08
N GLN A 516 -3.58 1.51 4.02
CA GLN A 516 -4.29 2.77 4.15
C GLN A 516 -3.30 3.92 4.12
N ILE A 517 -3.75 5.09 3.68
CA ILE A 517 -3.00 6.32 3.94
C ILE A 517 -3.08 6.53 5.45
N ARG A 518 -1.92 6.53 6.12
CA ARG A 518 -1.80 6.67 7.58
C ARG A 518 -1.50 8.10 7.94
N ASP A 519 -1.64 8.44 9.22
CA ASP A 519 -1.13 9.72 9.71
C ASP A 519 0.35 9.85 9.32
N PRO A 520 0.74 10.94 8.63
CA PRO A 520 2.13 11.14 8.23
C PRO A 520 3.13 11.18 9.39
N PHE A 521 2.65 11.38 10.64
CA PHE A 521 3.45 11.32 11.86
C PHE A 521 3.36 9.97 12.60
N GLU A 522 2.56 9.01 12.12
CA GLU A 522 2.63 7.63 12.62
C GLU A 522 3.96 6.98 12.22
N ASP A 523 4.34 5.90 12.91
CA ASP A 523 5.57 5.18 12.61
C ASP A 523 5.61 4.71 11.13
N PRO A 524 6.79 4.77 10.48
CA PRO A 524 6.91 4.37 9.08
C PRO A 524 6.55 2.89 8.89
N VAL A 525 5.94 2.58 7.74
CA VAL A 525 5.70 1.20 7.32
C VAL A 525 7.02 0.58 6.90
N LEU A 526 7.37 -0.54 7.54
CA LEU A 526 8.53 -1.35 7.20
C LEU A 526 8.19 -2.33 6.06
N LEU A 527 8.94 -2.25 4.97
CA LEU A 527 8.83 -3.15 3.83
C LEU A 527 10.06 -4.05 3.79
N ARG A 528 9.86 -5.34 4.05
CA ARG A 528 10.91 -6.37 4.09
C ARG A 528 11.11 -6.95 2.70
N TYR A 529 12.08 -6.41 1.96
CA TYR A 529 12.26 -6.79 0.56
C TYR A 529 13.24 -7.93 0.33
N ALA A 530 14.14 -8.24 1.26
CA ALA A 530 15.23 -9.17 0.97
C ALA A 530 15.74 -9.92 2.22
N SER A 531 15.33 -11.20 2.34
CA SER A 531 15.87 -12.12 3.34
C SER A 531 17.07 -12.93 2.78
N PRO A 532 18.07 -13.30 3.62
CA PRO A 532 19.19 -14.14 3.21
C PRO A 532 18.79 -15.57 2.81
N SER A 533 17.57 -16.00 3.15
CA SER A 533 17.02 -17.31 2.78
C SER A 533 16.73 -17.44 1.27
N GLY A 534 16.72 -16.32 0.54
CA GLY A 534 16.79 -16.25 -0.93
C GLY A 534 15.54 -16.69 -1.70
N SER A 535 14.49 -17.18 -1.03
CA SER A 535 13.30 -17.77 -1.71
C SER A 535 12.00 -17.00 -1.50
N LEU A 536 11.95 -16.04 -0.56
CA LEU A 536 10.75 -15.29 -0.19
C LEU A 536 11.10 -13.80 -0.08
N ASN A 537 11.24 -13.16 -1.23
CA ASN A 537 11.49 -11.72 -1.32
C ASN A 537 10.40 -11.04 -2.15
N GLN A 538 10.02 -9.84 -1.76
CA GLN A 538 8.99 -9.02 -2.41
C GLN A 538 9.46 -8.38 -3.74
N ALA A 539 10.47 -8.96 -4.37
CA ALA A 539 11.09 -8.45 -5.59
C ALA A 539 10.40 -8.99 -6.84
N LEU A 540 10.39 -8.19 -7.90
CA LEU A 540 9.75 -8.49 -9.17
C LEU A 540 10.75 -8.43 -10.33
N ASP A 541 10.43 -9.09 -11.43
CA ASP A 541 11.10 -8.94 -12.73
C ASP A 541 10.12 -8.30 -13.69
N CYS A 542 10.34 -7.03 -14.02
CA CYS A 542 9.38 -6.23 -14.75
C CYS A 542 9.78 -5.96 -16.20
N ASP A 543 11.05 -6.12 -16.57
CA ASP A 543 11.57 -5.79 -17.89
C ASP A 543 12.42 -6.89 -18.54
N ALA A 544 12.00 -7.32 -19.72
CA ALA A 544 12.70 -8.35 -20.47
C ALA A 544 14.10 -7.88 -20.90
N GLY A 545 15.14 -8.50 -20.34
CA GLY A 545 16.54 -8.23 -20.69
C GLY A 545 17.18 -7.05 -19.97
N ILE A 546 16.51 -6.47 -18.97
CA ILE A 546 17.07 -5.46 -18.08
C ILE A 546 17.48 -6.11 -16.76
N THR A 547 18.58 -5.66 -16.17
CA THR A 547 19.05 -6.20 -14.88
C THR A 547 18.28 -5.57 -13.72
N PHE A 548 18.05 -6.34 -12.64
CA PHE A 548 17.36 -5.87 -11.44
C PHE A 548 17.92 -4.58 -10.84
N THR A 549 19.24 -4.42 -10.79
CA THR A 549 19.85 -3.16 -10.34
C THR A 549 19.42 -1.97 -11.19
N GLN A 550 19.28 -2.16 -12.51
CA GLN A 550 18.86 -1.08 -13.41
C GLN A 550 17.37 -0.79 -13.30
N GLU A 551 16.54 -1.83 -13.12
CA GLU A 551 15.09 -1.68 -12.84
C GLU A 551 14.88 -0.85 -11.56
N ILE A 552 15.73 -1.00 -10.53
CA ILE A 552 15.66 -0.17 -9.31
C ILE A 552 16.09 1.27 -9.55
N ILE A 553 17.07 1.50 -10.43
CA ILE A 553 17.58 2.85 -10.71
C ILE A 553 16.55 3.64 -11.53
N ASP A 554 16.08 3.07 -12.64
CA ASP A 554 15.27 3.77 -13.63
C ASP A 554 13.76 3.55 -13.45
N GLY A 555 13.36 2.55 -12.66
CA GLY A 555 12.00 2.02 -12.65
C GLY A 555 11.74 1.08 -13.83
N CYS A 556 10.63 0.36 -13.75
CA CYS A 556 10.15 -0.57 -14.76
C CYS A 556 9.78 0.16 -16.05
N GLN A 557 10.36 -0.25 -17.17
CA GLN A 557 10.13 0.36 -18.48
C GLN A 557 8.87 -0.19 -19.16
N THR A 558 8.47 -1.40 -18.81
CA THR A 558 7.25 -2.06 -19.27
C THR A 558 6.03 -1.46 -18.58
N THR A 559 4.98 -1.21 -19.36
CA THR A 559 3.68 -0.77 -18.83
C THR A 559 2.91 -1.99 -18.33
N TYR A 560 2.34 -1.89 -17.13
CA TYR A 560 1.47 -2.89 -16.52
C TYR A 560 0.08 -2.30 -16.25
N GLY A 561 -0.94 -3.14 -16.26
CA GLY A 561 -2.35 -2.80 -16.03
C GLY A 561 -2.91 -3.45 -14.77
N LEU A 562 -4.05 -2.95 -14.31
CA LEU A 562 -4.77 -3.57 -13.19
C LEU A 562 -5.39 -4.91 -13.60
N ASN A 563 -5.33 -5.89 -12.70
CA ASN A 563 -6.01 -7.17 -12.78
C ASN A 563 -7.48 -7.05 -12.32
N PHE A 564 -8.17 -5.97 -12.73
CA PHE A 564 -9.56 -5.70 -12.35
C PHE A 564 -10.51 -6.13 -13.47
N ASP A 565 -10.99 -7.36 -13.39
CA ASP A 565 -11.90 -7.91 -14.39
C ASP A 565 -12.94 -8.86 -13.79
N ASP A 566 -13.92 -9.23 -14.61
CA ASP A 566 -14.98 -10.19 -14.30
C ASP A 566 -14.49 -11.61 -14.68
N PHE A 567 -13.62 -12.19 -13.84
CA PHE A 567 -12.99 -13.47 -14.15
C PHE A 567 -13.92 -14.67 -13.90
N ASP A 568 -14.84 -14.58 -12.93
CA ASP A 568 -15.84 -15.61 -12.65
C ASP A 568 -17.06 -15.55 -13.61
N LYS A 569 -17.23 -14.44 -14.34
CA LYS A 569 -18.28 -14.16 -15.33
C LYS A 569 -19.66 -13.93 -14.72
N ASP A 570 -19.72 -13.42 -13.50
CA ASP A 570 -20.97 -13.05 -12.84
C ASP A 570 -21.55 -11.72 -13.34
N GLY A 571 -20.75 -10.94 -14.09
CA GLY A 571 -21.11 -9.65 -14.67
C GLY A 571 -20.62 -8.44 -13.90
N ALA A 572 -19.89 -8.62 -12.79
CA ALA A 572 -19.25 -7.59 -12.01
C ALA A 572 -17.72 -7.67 -12.15
N LYS A 573 -17.05 -6.51 -12.12
CA LYS A 573 -15.59 -6.48 -12.01
C LYS A 573 -15.27 -6.30 -10.55
N GLU A 574 -14.52 -7.23 -9.98
CA GLU A 574 -14.28 -7.26 -8.54
C GLU A 574 -12.79 -7.49 -8.28
N TRP A 575 -12.33 -7.03 -7.11
CA TRP A 575 -10.95 -7.26 -6.66
C TRP A 575 -10.76 -8.64 -6.04
N ASP A 576 -11.87 -9.35 -5.86
CA ASP A 576 -11.90 -10.65 -5.26
C ASP A 576 -11.36 -11.67 -6.28
N ASP A 577 -11.79 -11.60 -7.55
CA ASP A 577 -11.42 -12.58 -8.59
C ASP A 577 -10.09 -12.34 -9.35
N ILE A 578 -9.08 -11.69 -8.74
CA ILE A 578 -7.82 -11.42 -9.47
C ILE A 578 -6.99 -12.70 -9.68
N THR A 579 -6.58 -12.99 -10.93
CA THR A 579 -5.78 -14.19 -11.26
C THR A 579 -4.72 -13.94 -12.34
N CYS A 580 -3.71 -14.81 -12.39
CA CYS A 580 -2.70 -14.85 -13.47
C CYS A 580 -2.87 -16.04 -14.41
N ALA A 581 -4.11 -16.51 -14.64
CA ALA A 581 -4.37 -17.68 -15.46
C ALA A 581 -3.87 -17.54 -16.92
N ASP A 582 -3.85 -16.32 -17.45
CA ASP A 582 -3.30 -16.01 -18.79
C ASP A 582 -1.76 -16.07 -18.85
N TYR A 583 -1.10 -16.13 -17.70
CA TYR A 583 0.36 -16.22 -17.54
C TYR A 583 0.72 -17.43 -16.66
N PRO A 584 0.48 -18.67 -17.12
CA PRO A 584 0.66 -19.87 -16.31
C PRO A 584 2.13 -20.20 -15.96
N SER A 585 3.11 -19.60 -16.65
CA SER A 585 4.54 -19.79 -16.41
C SER A 585 5.24 -18.50 -15.97
N PRO A 586 6.16 -18.55 -14.99
CA PRO A 586 7.01 -17.41 -14.64
C PRO A 586 7.85 -16.88 -15.80
N SER A 587 8.02 -17.67 -16.88
CA SER A 587 8.74 -17.24 -18.10
C SER A 587 7.86 -16.51 -19.12
N ASP A 588 6.53 -16.45 -18.88
CA ASP A 588 5.61 -15.70 -19.74
C ASP A 588 5.76 -14.18 -19.55
N LEU A 589 6.39 -13.77 -18.44
CA LEU A 589 6.64 -12.39 -18.05
C LEU A 589 8.12 -12.20 -17.68
N PRO A 590 8.66 -10.99 -17.78
CA PRO A 590 8.07 -9.83 -18.49
C PRO A 590 8.06 -10.04 -20.02
N PRO A 591 7.06 -9.50 -20.74
CA PRO A 591 6.98 -9.66 -22.20
C PRO A 591 8.08 -8.82 -22.89
N ALA A 592 8.47 -9.22 -24.10
CA ALA A 592 9.33 -8.37 -24.93
C ALA A 592 8.58 -7.07 -25.28
N ALA A 593 9.21 -5.92 -25.07
CA ALA A 593 8.60 -4.60 -25.30
C ALA A 593 7.86 -4.55 -26.65
N SER A 594 6.57 -4.20 -26.62
CA SER A 594 5.60 -4.02 -27.75
C SER A 594 4.52 -5.09 -28.02
N THR A 595 3.94 -5.72 -27.01
CA THR A 595 2.62 -6.38 -27.21
C THR A 595 1.49 -5.36 -27.26
N ALA A 596 0.45 -5.63 -28.06
CA ALA A 596 -0.74 -4.78 -28.15
C ALA A 596 -1.57 -4.80 -26.86
N ASP A 597 -1.41 -5.86 -26.05
CA ASP A 597 -2.08 -6.06 -24.77
C ASP A 597 -1.10 -5.78 -23.62
N VAL A 598 -1.57 -5.00 -22.64
CA VAL A 598 -0.81 -4.60 -21.45
C VAL A 598 -0.93 -5.72 -20.40
N PRO A 599 0.18 -6.26 -19.87
CA PRO A 599 0.13 -7.31 -18.86
C PRO A 599 -0.51 -6.82 -17.55
N ASN A 600 -1.38 -7.64 -16.97
CA ASN A 600 -2.04 -7.39 -15.67
C ASN A 600 -1.51 -8.29 -14.54
N CYS A 601 -0.43 -9.02 -14.83
CA CYS A 601 0.36 -9.79 -13.89
C CYS A 601 1.84 -9.47 -14.07
N ILE A 602 2.64 -9.77 -13.05
CA ILE A 602 4.09 -9.54 -13.03
C ILE A 602 4.83 -10.75 -12.43
N ALA A 603 6.03 -11.04 -12.92
CA ALA A 603 6.82 -12.16 -12.43
C ALA A 603 7.52 -11.81 -11.09
N ALA A 604 7.44 -12.71 -10.11
CA ALA A 604 8.26 -12.63 -8.91
C ALA A 604 9.73 -12.97 -9.20
N LYS A 605 10.66 -12.36 -8.46
CA LYS A 605 12.11 -12.50 -8.65
C LYS A 605 12.83 -12.94 -7.37
N THR A 606 13.20 -14.22 -7.32
CA THR A 606 13.97 -14.77 -6.19
C THR A 606 15.40 -14.24 -6.11
N GLY A 607 15.83 -13.83 -4.90
CA GLY A 607 17.22 -14.03 -4.46
C GLY A 607 18.31 -13.05 -4.92
N ASP A 608 18.06 -11.73 -5.05
CA ASP A 608 19.13 -10.77 -5.40
C ASP A 608 19.23 -9.52 -4.50
N VAL A 609 19.43 -9.78 -3.21
CA VAL A 609 19.74 -8.80 -2.16
C VAL A 609 20.90 -7.85 -2.52
N ILE A 610 21.90 -8.35 -3.25
CA ILE A 610 23.07 -7.56 -3.61
C ILE A 610 22.74 -6.58 -4.74
N ALA A 611 22.04 -7.03 -5.79
CA ALA A 611 21.57 -6.14 -6.84
C ALA A 611 20.59 -5.09 -6.29
N PHE A 612 19.78 -5.49 -5.31
CA PHE A 612 18.88 -4.62 -4.58
C PHE A 612 19.61 -3.45 -3.90
N THR A 613 20.50 -3.77 -2.97
CA THR A 613 21.27 -2.76 -2.20
C THR A 613 22.16 -1.90 -3.10
N LYS A 614 22.67 -2.44 -4.22
CA LYS A 614 23.38 -1.64 -5.24
C LYS A 614 22.45 -0.65 -5.96
N GLY A 615 21.23 -1.08 -6.29
CA GLY A 615 20.21 -0.23 -6.90
C GLY A 615 19.84 0.94 -5.98
N LEU A 616 19.55 0.66 -4.71
CA LEU A 616 19.28 1.69 -3.69
C LEU A 616 20.43 2.68 -3.54
N LYS A 617 21.68 2.19 -3.48
CA LYS A 617 22.87 3.05 -3.43
C LYS A 617 22.96 3.97 -4.66
N ALA A 618 22.71 3.43 -5.85
CA ALA A 618 22.77 4.19 -7.08
C ALA A 618 21.63 5.22 -7.20
N ARG A 619 20.44 4.90 -6.68
CA ARG A 619 19.28 5.79 -6.69
C ARG A 619 19.32 6.88 -5.61
N PHE A 620 19.60 6.50 -4.36
CA PHE A 620 19.48 7.41 -3.21
C PHE A 620 20.80 8.04 -2.77
N GLU A 621 21.94 7.39 -2.98
CA GLU A 621 23.24 7.88 -2.48
C GLU A 621 24.13 8.50 -3.57
N THR A 622 23.78 8.34 -4.86
CA THR A 622 24.64 8.69 -5.99
C THR A 622 23.97 9.72 -6.92
N PRO A 623 24.66 10.80 -7.35
CA PRO A 623 26.05 11.16 -7.03
C PRO A 623 26.25 11.73 -5.62
N THR A 624 25.16 12.12 -4.96
CA THR A 624 25.13 12.64 -3.59
C THR A 624 23.90 12.08 -2.89
N CYS A 625 23.93 12.02 -1.56
CA CYS A 625 22.78 11.62 -0.76
C CYS A 625 21.55 12.49 -1.08
N THR A 626 20.45 11.81 -1.39
CA THR A 626 19.15 12.43 -1.63
C THR A 626 18.59 12.89 -0.28
N PRO A 627 18.23 14.18 -0.11
CA PRO A 627 17.68 14.67 1.15
C PRO A 627 16.39 13.95 1.54
N ASN A 628 16.16 13.74 2.84
CA ASN A 628 14.84 13.36 3.35
C ASN A 628 13.98 14.60 3.47
N ASN A 629 12.96 14.73 2.62
CA ASN A 629 12.03 15.87 2.68
C ASN A 629 10.74 15.53 3.45
N TRP A 630 10.67 14.36 4.08
CA TRP A 630 9.50 13.98 4.87
C TRP A 630 9.30 14.97 6.03
N PRO A 631 8.08 15.46 6.26
CA PRO A 631 7.82 16.40 7.35
C PRO A 631 7.97 15.71 8.70
N GLU A 632 8.94 16.15 9.50
CA GLU A 632 9.14 15.71 10.88
C GLU A 632 8.22 16.49 11.84
N ASP A 633 7.68 15.78 12.85
CA ASP A 633 6.90 16.36 13.96
C ASP A 633 7.75 17.41 14.69
N GLN A 634 7.27 18.67 14.74
CA GLN A 634 8.03 19.75 15.37
C GLN A 634 7.89 19.70 16.89
N PRO A 635 8.94 20.00 17.66
CA PRO A 635 8.84 20.06 19.11
C PRO A 635 8.03 21.29 19.58
N PRO A 636 7.02 21.15 20.47
CA PRO A 636 6.63 19.93 21.20
C PRO A 636 5.73 19.00 20.39
N ALA A 637 6.02 17.69 20.46
CA ALA A 637 5.29 16.64 19.74
C ALA A 637 3.77 16.73 19.94
N GLY A 638 3.05 16.76 18.82
CA GLY A 638 1.59 16.80 18.77
C GLY A 638 1.08 17.81 17.75
N ARG A 639 -0.03 17.48 17.08
CA ARG A 639 -0.60 18.21 15.92
C ARG A 639 -0.93 19.68 16.23
N GLY A 640 0.09 20.54 16.19
CA GLY A 640 -0.02 21.99 16.28
C GLY A 640 -0.47 22.59 14.95
N MET A 641 -0.65 23.92 14.93
CA MET A 641 -0.92 24.63 13.67
C MET A 641 0.33 24.64 12.77
N GLU A 642 1.52 24.61 13.40
CA GLU A 642 2.81 24.48 12.75
C GLU A 642 2.95 23.17 11.97
N ASP A 643 2.67 22.01 12.57
CA ASP A 643 2.83 20.70 11.92
C ASP A 643 1.83 20.51 10.78
N ALA A 644 0.58 20.97 10.98
CA ALA A 644 -0.43 20.94 9.93
C ALA A 644 -0.04 21.81 8.71
N ALA A 645 0.61 22.96 8.94
CA ALA A 645 1.07 23.82 7.86
C ALA A 645 2.25 23.22 7.10
N VAL A 646 3.21 22.60 7.79
CA VAL A 646 4.35 21.91 7.16
C VAL A 646 3.87 20.73 6.33
N LEU A 647 2.94 19.94 6.86
CA LEU A 647 2.35 18.81 6.15
C LEU A 647 1.58 19.25 4.89
N SER A 648 0.76 20.29 5.03
CA SER A 648 0.03 20.89 3.91
C SER A 648 0.98 21.40 2.83
N ASP A 649 2.09 22.05 3.21
CA ASP A 649 3.10 22.53 2.27
C ASP A 649 3.80 21.39 1.52
N PHE A 650 4.17 20.32 2.23
CA PHE A 650 4.77 19.13 1.62
C PHE A 650 3.85 18.54 0.54
N PHE A 651 2.58 18.28 0.84
CA PHE A 651 1.66 17.69 -0.14
C PHE A 651 1.22 18.67 -1.24
N THR A 652 1.32 19.98 -1.03
CA THR A 652 0.88 20.98 -2.02
C THR A 652 2.01 21.46 -2.93
N ASN A 653 3.23 21.62 -2.40
CA ASN A 653 4.31 22.34 -3.05
C ASN A 653 5.56 21.50 -3.33
N HIS A 654 5.69 20.30 -2.77
CA HIS A 654 6.82 19.43 -3.03
C HIS A 654 6.84 18.88 -4.47
N ASP A 655 8.04 18.77 -5.05
CA ASP A 655 8.26 18.27 -6.41
C ASP A 655 8.50 16.74 -6.40
N PHE A 656 7.41 15.99 -6.21
CA PHE A 656 7.44 14.53 -6.21
C PHE A 656 7.93 13.92 -7.53
N ALA A 657 7.83 14.63 -8.66
CA ALA A 657 8.23 14.12 -9.96
C ALA A 657 9.75 13.99 -10.10
N ASN A 658 10.50 14.83 -9.37
CA ASN A 658 11.97 14.84 -9.39
C ASN A 658 12.59 14.34 -8.08
N ASP A 659 11.79 13.95 -7.08
CA ASP A 659 12.29 13.37 -5.83
C ASP A 659 12.55 11.86 -6.01
N PRO A 660 13.81 11.39 -5.95
CA PRO A 660 14.12 9.97 -6.08
C PRO A 660 13.46 9.09 -5.02
N ARG A 661 13.21 9.62 -3.80
CA ARG A 661 12.61 8.89 -2.66
C ARG A 661 11.13 8.60 -2.84
N TYR A 662 10.45 9.39 -3.67
CA TYR A 662 9.12 9.06 -4.12
C TYR A 662 9.20 7.94 -5.16
N VAL A 663 8.47 6.87 -4.89
CA VAL A 663 8.44 5.68 -5.73
C VAL A 663 7.02 5.18 -5.87
N THR A 664 6.69 4.57 -7.00
CA THR A 664 5.43 3.83 -7.12
C THR A 664 5.70 2.35 -6.93
N LEU A 665 4.90 1.72 -6.06
CA LEU A 665 4.92 0.31 -5.76
C LEU A 665 3.75 -0.40 -6.45
N ILE A 666 3.91 -1.69 -6.67
CA ILE A 666 2.79 -2.57 -7.03
C ILE A 666 2.17 -3.09 -5.74
N ILE A 667 0.85 -3.02 -5.65
CA ILE A 667 0.09 -3.72 -4.61
C ILE A 667 -0.50 -4.99 -5.22
N THR A 668 -0.28 -6.10 -4.54
CA THR A 668 -0.71 -7.45 -4.95
C THR A 668 -1.59 -8.06 -3.85
N ASP A 669 -2.23 -9.19 -4.11
CA ASP A 669 -3.03 -9.88 -3.09
C ASP A 669 -2.18 -10.47 -1.93
N ILE A 670 -2.90 -10.85 -0.88
CA ILE A 670 -2.39 -11.48 0.35
C ILE A 670 -1.64 -12.81 0.13
N THR A 671 -1.92 -13.53 -0.96
CA THR A 671 -1.29 -14.82 -1.29
C THR A 671 0.00 -14.64 -2.10
N ALA A 672 0.35 -13.40 -2.42
CA ALA A 672 1.58 -13.11 -3.14
C ALA A 672 2.82 -13.48 -2.33
N PHE A 673 3.86 -13.89 -3.06
CA PHE A 673 5.14 -14.31 -2.51
C PHE A 673 5.07 -15.51 -1.55
N GLU A 674 3.97 -16.27 -1.55
CA GLU A 674 3.94 -17.56 -0.88
C GLU A 674 4.70 -18.63 -1.70
N GLY A 675 5.43 -19.52 -1.01
CA GLY A 675 6.07 -20.70 -1.64
C GLY A 675 7.48 -20.47 -2.19
N SER A 676 7.77 -20.94 -3.41
CA SER A 676 9.15 -20.96 -3.95
C SER A 676 9.60 -19.67 -4.65
N GLY A 677 8.81 -18.60 -4.57
CA GLY A 677 9.11 -17.27 -5.15
C GLY A 677 9.20 -17.20 -6.68
N SER A 678 8.77 -18.25 -7.39
CA SER A 678 8.78 -18.33 -8.86
C SER A 678 7.35 -18.49 -9.37
N THR A 679 6.58 -17.43 -9.23
CA THR A 679 5.17 -17.34 -9.62
C THR A 679 4.88 -15.99 -10.27
N ASN A 680 3.78 -15.90 -11.02
CA ASN A 680 3.26 -14.62 -11.50
C ASN A 680 2.22 -14.11 -10.51
N LEU A 681 2.27 -12.82 -10.24
CA LEU A 681 1.48 -12.14 -9.22
C LEU A 681 0.50 -11.16 -9.90
N PRO A 682 -0.77 -11.14 -9.48
CA PRO A 682 -1.74 -10.21 -10.03
C PRO A 682 -1.51 -8.79 -9.50
N ILE A 683 -1.79 -7.80 -10.33
CA ILE A 683 -1.64 -6.38 -9.95
C ILE A 683 -2.99 -5.86 -9.48
N LYS A 684 -3.15 -5.63 -8.17
CA LYS A 684 -4.36 -5.04 -7.59
C LYS A 684 -4.38 -3.54 -7.91
N TYR A 685 -3.44 -2.76 -7.41
CA TYR A 685 -3.32 -1.33 -7.76
C TYR A 685 -1.90 -0.81 -7.59
N PHE A 686 -1.69 0.45 -7.99
CA PHE A 686 -0.40 1.13 -7.88
C PHE A 686 -0.45 2.15 -6.74
N ALA A 687 0.52 2.09 -5.83
CA ALA A 687 0.57 2.94 -4.64
C ALA A 687 1.83 3.80 -4.61
N GLY A 688 1.67 5.09 -4.31
CA GLY A 688 2.79 5.97 -4.02
C GLY A 688 3.39 5.66 -2.65
N PHE A 689 4.72 5.61 -2.56
CA PHE A 689 5.45 5.41 -1.32
C PHE A 689 6.62 6.38 -1.25
N TYR A 690 6.78 7.04 -0.11
CA TYR A 690 7.89 7.92 0.16
C TYR A 690 8.88 7.21 1.10
N ALA A 691 10.05 6.85 0.57
CA ALA A 691 11.07 6.17 1.34
C ALA A 691 11.80 7.16 2.28
N THR A 692 11.64 6.96 3.59
CA THR A 692 12.34 7.77 4.60
C THR A 692 13.62 7.09 5.07
N GLY A 693 13.70 5.76 4.96
CA GLY A 693 14.95 5.07 5.19
C GLY A 693 15.08 3.66 4.62
N TRP A 694 16.29 3.12 4.73
CA TRP A 694 16.68 1.79 4.24
C TRP A 694 17.87 1.21 5.01
N ASP A 695 18.02 -0.10 4.90
CA ASP A 695 19.08 -0.85 5.57
C ASP A 695 20.50 -0.38 5.20
N VAL A 696 21.35 -0.29 6.23
CA VAL A 696 22.78 0.00 6.09
C VAL A 696 23.56 -1.30 5.95
N SER A 697 24.11 -1.52 4.76
CA SER A 697 24.83 -2.75 4.40
C SER A 697 26.30 -2.46 4.06
N ALA A 698 27.03 -3.43 3.50
CA ALA A 698 28.33 -3.15 2.91
C ALA A 698 28.23 -2.33 1.61
N GLN A 699 27.03 -2.25 1.01
CA GLN A 699 26.79 -1.66 -0.30
C GLN A 699 26.20 -0.24 -0.17
N THR A 700 25.36 -0.03 0.84
CA THR A 700 24.70 1.24 1.20
C THR A 700 25.42 1.88 2.40
N SER A 701 25.60 3.19 2.36
CA SER A 701 26.10 3.98 3.50
C SER A 701 24.98 4.48 4.41
N GLY A 702 23.73 4.45 3.91
CA GLY A 702 22.55 4.90 4.65
C GLY A 702 22.56 6.39 4.94
N CYS A 703 23.20 7.20 4.09
CA CYS A 703 23.18 8.67 4.09
C CYS A 703 23.02 9.32 5.48
N PRO A 704 24.11 9.47 6.25
CA PRO A 704 24.03 9.93 7.64
C PRO A 704 23.27 11.26 7.78
N GLY A 705 22.23 11.27 8.63
CA GLY A 705 21.37 12.43 8.88
C GLY A 705 20.18 12.57 7.92
N GLU A 706 20.13 11.76 6.86
CA GLU A 706 19.02 11.73 5.89
C GLU A 706 18.26 10.39 5.91
N ASN A 707 18.73 9.41 6.67
CA ASN A 707 18.12 8.09 6.77
C ASN A 707 17.52 7.96 8.17
N ASP A 708 16.20 7.83 8.23
CA ASP A 708 15.48 7.74 9.50
C ASP A 708 15.89 6.50 10.29
N PRO A 709 15.74 6.47 11.63
CA PRO A 709 15.97 5.26 12.40
C PRO A 709 15.05 4.12 11.96
N HIS A 710 15.52 2.87 12.09
CA HIS A 710 14.71 1.70 11.75
C HIS A 710 13.46 1.62 12.64
N PRO A 711 12.23 1.46 12.11
CA PRO A 711 11.00 1.52 12.89
C PRO A 711 10.95 0.57 14.10
N LEU A 712 11.40 -0.68 13.93
CA LEU A 712 11.37 -1.68 15.00
C LEU A 712 12.56 -1.63 15.98
N PHE A 713 13.72 -1.13 15.54
CA PHE A 713 14.99 -1.33 16.26
C PHE A 713 15.70 -0.01 16.63
N GLY A 714 15.12 1.12 16.23
CA GLY A 714 15.61 2.46 16.49
C GLY A 714 17.02 2.71 15.98
N SER A 715 17.72 3.64 16.64
CA SER A 715 19.08 4.08 16.28
C SER A 715 20.19 3.14 16.79
N THR A 716 19.87 2.23 17.70
CA THR A 716 20.78 1.19 18.21
C THR A 716 20.82 -0.05 17.35
N TYR A 717 20.07 -0.05 16.24
CA TYR A 717 19.94 -1.13 15.30
C TYR A 717 21.32 -1.69 14.88
N LYS A 718 21.57 -2.95 15.26
CA LYS A 718 22.64 -3.76 14.70
C LYS A 718 22.02 -4.49 13.53
N LYS A 719 22.61 -4.31 12.32
CA LYS A 719 22.37 -5.08 11.08
C LYS A 719 21.43 -6.26 11.34
N SER A 720 20.16 -6.16 10.94
CA SER A 720 19.33 -7.35 10.97
C SER A 720 20.02 -8.41 10.10
N LYS A 721 19.70 -9.67 10.38
CA LYS A 721 20.15 -10.74 9.50
C LYS A 721 19.57 -10.53 8.09
N ASP A 722 18.49 -9.78 7.94
CA ASP A 722 17.93 -9.34 6.67
C ASP A 722 18.73 -8.16 6.10
N ASN A 723 19.04 -8.21 4.81
CA ASN A 723 19.80 -7.16 4.15
C ASN A 723 18.90 -6.64 3.05
N GLY A 724 18.04 -5.67 3.34
CA GLY A 724 17.15 -5.12 2.31
C GLY A 724 15.83 -4.58 2.78
N ASP A 725 15.72 -4.18 4.03
CA ASP A 725 14.55 -3.47 4.52
C ASP A 725 14.56 -2.02 4.01
N VAL A 726 13.38 -1.53 3.66
CA VAL A 726 13.11 -0.13 3.30
C VAL A 726 11.86 0.29 4.07
N TRP A 727 11.84 1.50 4.62
CA TRP A 727 10.71 2.01 5.37
C TRP A 727 10.36 3.44 4.97
N GLY A 728 9.12 3.81 5.26
CA GLY A 728 8.55 5.07 4.81
C GLY A 728 7.03 5.07 4.89
N HIS A 729 6.39 5.93 4.10
CA HIS A 729 4.96 6.19 4.22
C HIS A 729 4.27 6.08 2.86
N PHE A 730 3.09 5.48 2.86
CA PHE A 730 2.22 5.52 1.70
C PHE A 730 1.66 6.92 1.52
N VAL A 731 1.77 7.44 0.30
CA VAL A 731 1.29 8.77 -0.08
C VAL A 731 0.40 8.65 -1.30
N ASN A 732 -0.70 9.37 -1.30
CA ASN A 732 -1.52 9.53 -2.49
C ASN A 732 -1.13 10.83 -3.17
N ILE A 733 -0.62 10.72 -4.41
CA ILE A 733 -0.26 11.87 -5.21
C ILE A 733 -0.91 11.79 -6.59
N VAL A 734 -1.00 12.96 -7.22
CA VAL A 734 -1.49 13.15 -8.58
C VAL A 734 -0.28 13.23 -9.47
N ILE A 735 0.01 12.16 -10.20
CA ILE A 735 1.09 12.13 -11.17
C ILE A 735 0.63 12.67 -12.53
N PHE A 736 1.50 13.45 -13.17
CA PHE A 736 1.38 13.83 -14.57
C PHE A 736 2.17 12.87 -15.40
N SER A 737 1.52 11.79 -15.77
CA SER A 737 2.23 10.69 -16.38
C SER A 737 1.92 10.61 -17.86
N ALA A 738 2.93 10.84 -18.72
CA ALA A 738 2.95 10.23 -20.06
C ALA A 738 3.05 8.69 -19.98
N ASN A 739 3.33 8.20 -18.78
CA ASN A 739 3.67 6.84 -18.42
C ASN A 739 2.49 6.14 -17.71
N GLY A 740 1.28 6.71 -17.73
CA GLY A 740 0.09 6.12 -17.11
C GLY A 740 -1.16 6.34 -17.94
N ARG A 741 -2.11 5.40 -17.87
CA ARG A 741 -3.43 5.54 -18.49
C ARG A 741 -4.53 5.64 -17.43
N PRO A 742 -5.51 6.55 -17.59
CA PRO A 742 -6.60 6.69 -16.65
C PRO A 742 -7.64 5.58 -16.76
N ASN A 743 -8.32 5.33 -15.64
CA ASN A 743 -9.55 4.56 -15.58
C ASN A 743 -10.80 5.48 -15.75
N ASP A 744 -11.99 4.88 -15.79
CA ASP A 744 -13.25 5.63 -15.83
C ASP A 744 -13.62 6.31 -14.48
N PRO A 745 -13.40 5.68 -13.30
CA PRO A 745 -13.67 6.31 -12.02
C PRO A 745 -12.77 7.52 -11.71
N LEU A 746 -13.37 8.54 -11.07
CA LEU A 746 -12.63 9.66 -10.48
C LEU A 746 -11.78 9.19 -9.29
N CYS A 747 -10.65 9.84 -9.05
CA CYS A 747 -9.74 9.41 -7.99
C CYS A 747 -10.33 9.62 -6.58
N ASN A 748 -10.08 8.70 -5.65
CA ASN A 748 -10.27 8.93 -4.23
C ASN A 748 -8.94 9.37 -3.62
N PHE A 749 -8.89 10.55 -2.98
CA PHE A 749 -7.66 11.10 -2.41
C PHE A 749 -7.34 10.53 -1.02
N ASP A 750 -8.30 9.86 -0.38
CA ASP A 750 -8.17 9.33 0.99
C ASP A 750 -7.95 7.80 1.01
N GLU A 751 -7.91 7.15 -0.16
CA GLU A 751 -7.59 5.73 -0.31
C GLU A 751 -6.20 5.53 -0.92
N VAL A 752 -5.57 4.38 -0.64
CA VAL A 752 -4.28 4.04 -1.26
C VAL A 752 -4.49 3.80 -2.74
N GLY A 753 -3.73 4.53 -3.55
CA GLY A 753 -3.81 4.49 -5.00
C GLY A 753 -3.04 5.67 -5.58
N THR A 754 -2.81 5.63 -6.89
CA THR A 754 -2.17 6.72 -7.61
C THR A 754 -3.18 7.41 -8.50
N CYS A 755 -3.31 8.72 -8.36
CA CYS A 755 -4.20 9.53 -9.18
C CYS A 755 -3.45 10.03 -10.43
N ILE A 756 -4.16 10.15 -11.55
CA ILE A 756 -3.64 10.76 -12.78
C ILE A 756 -4.52 11.92 -13.23
N ALA A 757 -3.88 13.03 -13.62
CA ALA A 757 -4.55 14.17 -14.22
C ALA A 757 -4.68 14.00 -15.73
N VAL A 758 -5.90 14.14 -16.27
CA VAL A 758 -6.21 13.89 -17.68
C VAL A 758 -6.92 15.08 -18.31
N LEU A 759 -6.44 15.53 -19.47
CA LEU A 759 -7.14 16.51 -20.29
C LEU A 759 -8.29 15.82 -21.05
N VAL A 760 -9.53 16.26 -20.85
CA VAL A 760 -10.72 15.57 -21.39
C VAL A 760 -11.49 16.34 -22.46
N GLU A 761 -11.09 17.56 -22.80
CA GLU A 761 -11.78 18.41 -23.80
C GLU A 761 -10.85 19.34 -24.57
#